data_AF-A0A8H5JDS3-F1
#
_entry.id   AF-A0A8H5JDS3-F1
#
_cell.length_a   1.000
_cell.length_b   1.000
_cell.length_c   1.000
_cell.angle_alpha   90.00
_cell.angle_beta   90.00
_cell.angle_gamma   90.00
#
_symmetry.space_group_name_H-M   'P 1'
#
loop_
_entity.id
_entity.type
_entity.pdbx_description
1 polymer ?
#
loop_
_entity_poly.entity_id
_entity_poly.type
_entity_poly.pdbx_seq_one_letter_code
_entity_poly.pdbx_strand_id
1 'polypeptide(L)'
;MDPPKSYYLYSPSEPLAGVVAGLYGVSFCITLWKIIRKKAWVWLFMLLAIAMEVIGYAARVVSATKPTEKGPYVLQFTLVILPPVLMAGVIYVIFARIVFWVVPPELRTLRFLWVPARFITLLFVGFDIISLLLQLVAAVLIAGTDPTDPDAKNKLNLGKTLGLVGVSTQIAGFGLFTVSAIRFHFAARRLSPDFAKDNQEKHGIVKKWQALMIVVNVSCLLILVRSIYREIDFAGGKDGTTHQKEWYLYVFDTLPILLVVFLYNLFFPGSYLKHLGFKVPKESQGAVPDAETADKQVSNTAESEAVYPTTAMTISRDVISAHFAELGMLKRPGPDVAAGQSEGCRIQKNSSQEHHAKPTFEIKQLPRPVPGPNEVLIRLSLTSLCGSDLGMALGHMGPVGKILGHEGVGKVAELGSNIAHMDPSVQVGQRVGIAWIRDICGSCDMCIDIANEGETRCVEALHSAKAYDGTFAEYTLVPLRYLARIPPAFDDIPDEEIAPILCGGVTAYKAIKNCNLTPGQWVVISGAGGGVGALGVAYAHAMGYRVIAVDAGPGKEEYCKSQGAEHYVDALSGVDAGKQVKDLTDGQGAKAVVVTATAAAAYQKAFDMLGPFGTLMCVSILPEDVKINFHPLWFIDNGWTVKGSAVGTRADILEALQFVKRRLVIPKIKWANLEDIEGLMEQMSKGQLEGKYVMKL
;
A
#
# COMPACT_ATOMS: atom_id res chain seq x y z
N MET A 1 -2.47 22.98 69.01
CA MET A 1 -2.66 22.12 67.84
C MET A 1 -3.28 22.99 66.78
N ASP A 2 -2.54 23.29 65.70
CA ASP A 2 -3.13 24.03 64.58
C ASP A 2 -4.34 23.23 64.05
N PRO A 3 -5.48 23.88 63.76
CA PRO A 3 -6.63 23.20 63.22
C PRO A 3 -6.26 22.48 61.91
N PRO A 4 -6.88 21.34 61.59
CA PRO A 4 -6.58 20.59 60.38
C PRO A 4 -6.75 21.51 59.17
N LYS A 5 -5.64 21.77 58.46
CA LYS A 5 -5.62 22.68 57.32
C LYS A 5 -6.40 22.05 56.17
N SER A 6 -7.51 22.70 55.80
CA SER A 6 -8.28 22.40 54.59
C SER A 6 -7.36 22.32 53.38
N TYR A 7 -7.60 21.37 52.49
CA TYR A 7 -6.91 21.31 51.19
C TYR A 7 -7.35 22.43 50.24
N TYR A 8 -8.45 23.12 50.54
CA TYR A 8 -8.95 24.29 49.81
C TYR A 8 -8.60 25.60 50.51
N LEU A 9 -8.24 26.63 49.73
CA LEU A 9 -8.02 28.01 50.20
C LEU A 9 -9.32 28.85 50.23
N TYR A 10 -10.44 28.22 49.87
CA TYR A 10 -11.79 28.79 49.84
C TYR A 10 -12.78 27.75 50.39
N SER A 11 -14.02 28.17 50.65
CA SER A 11 -15.12 27.26 51.01
C SER A 11 -15.73 26.65 49.75
N PRO A 12 -15.55 25.33 49.48
CA PRO A 12 -16.07 24.70 48.27
C PRO A 12 -17.59 24.54 48.30
N SER A 13 -18.24 24.75 47.14
CA SER A 13 -19.69 24.65 47.01
C SER A 13 -20.14 23.23 46.69
N GLU A 14 -20.72 22.56 47.69
CA GLU A 14 -21.34 21.23 47.53
C GLU A 14 -22.48 21.23 46.49
N PRO A 15 -23.44 22.18 46.51
CA PRO A 15 -24.55 22.17 45.56
C PRO A 15 -24.08 22.33 44.11
N LEU A 16 -23.07 23.17 43.88
CA LEU A 16 -22.54 23.41 42.54
C LEU A 16 -21.81 22.18 41.99
N ALA A 17 -21.02 21.49 42.83
CA ALA A 17 -20.41 20.22 42.46
C ALA A 17 -21.46 19.15 42.13
N GLY A 18 -22.55 19.08 42.90
CA GLY A 18 -23.68 18.18 42.63
C GLY A 18 -24.38 18.46 41.29
N VAL A 19 -24.62 19.74 40.96
CA VAL A 19 -25.20 20.13 39.66
C VAL A 19 -24.30 19.71 38.51
N VAL A 20 -22.99 19.95 38.60
CA VAL A 20 -22.03 19.56 37.56
C VAL A 20 -21.97 18.04 37.39
N ALA A 21 -21.92 17.29 38.49
CA ALA A 21 -21.98 15.83 38.46
C ALA A 21 -23.26 15.33 37.76
N GLY A 22 -24.40 15.97 38.03
CA GLY A 22 -25.68 15.69 37.37
C GLY A 22 -25.65 15.95 35.87
N LEU A 23 -25.09 17.09 35.44
CA LEU A 23 -24.99 17.45 34.02
C LEU A 23 -24.11 16.46 33.22
N TYR A 24 -22.97 16.04 33.79
CA TYR A 24 -22.16 14.98 33.20
C TYR A 24 -22.86 13.62 33.25
N GLY A 25 -23.60 13.31 34.31
CA GLY A 25 -24.37 12.07 34.44
C GLY A 25 -25.45 11.93 33.38
N VAL A 26 -26.23 12.99 33.14
CA VAL A 26 -27.21 13.05 32.04
C VAL A 26 -26.50 12.87 30.70
N SER A 27 -25.38 13.56 30.51
CA SER A 27 -24.59 13.46 29.28
C SER A 27 -24.01 12.05 29.05
N PHE A 28 -23.62 11.35 30.12
CA PHE A 28 -23.14 9.97 30.08
C PHE A 28 -24.24 9.03 29.59
N CYS A 29 -25.44 9.12 30.17
CA CYS A 29 -26.58 8.30 29.76
C CYS A 29 -26.97 8.53 28.29
N ILE A 30 -27.00 9.80 27.85
CA ILE A 30 -27.28 10.15 26.44
C ILE A 30 -26.20 9.57 25.52
N THR A 31 -24.92 9.73 25.88
CA THR A 31 -23.79 9.24 25.09
C THR A 31 -23.84 7.71 24.98
N LEU A 32 -24.04 7.00 26.09
CA LEU A 32 -24.12 5.55 26.13
C LEU A 32 -25.25 5.01 25.25
N TRP A 33 -26.44 5.63 25.34
CA TRP A 33 -27.57 5.28 24.50
C TRP A 33 -27.25 5.46 23.00
N LYS A 34 -26.57 6.55 22.62
CA LYS A 34 -26.16 6.80 21.23
C LYS A 34 -25.10 5.83 20.73
N ILE A 35 -24.11 5.48 21.57
CA ILE A 35 -23.07 4.50 21.23
C ILE A 35 -23.70 3.16 20.85
N ILE A 36 -24.60 2.65 21.70
CA ILE A 36 -25.28 1.37 21.50
C ILE A 36 -26.13 1.43 20.22
N ARG A 37 -26.96 2.47 20.07
CA ARG A 37 -27.87 2.60 18.92
C ARG A 37 -27.14 2.75 17.58
N LYS A 38 -26.00 3.44 17.55
CA LYS A 38 -25.25 3.74 16.32
C LYS A 38 -24.02 2.85 16.12
N LYS A 39 -23.80 1.85 16.98
CA LYS A 39 -22.64 0.92 16.95
C LYS A 39 -21.28 1.65 16.87
N ALA A 40 -21.16 2.76 17.59
CA ALA A 40 -19.99 3.63 17.56
C ALA A 40 -18.96 3.26 18.63
N TRP A 41 -18.39 2.05 18.53
CA TRP A 41 -17.53 1.46 19.56
C TRP A 41 -16.27 2.26 19.90
N VAL A 42 -15.68 2.96 18.93
CA VAL A 42 -14.52 3.85 19.19
C VAL A 42 -14.86 5.00 20.15
N TRP A 43 -16.14 5.37 20.24
CA TRP A 43 -16.61 6.44 21.12
C TRP A 43 -16.68 6.02 22.61
N LEU A 44 -16.39 4.75 22.94
CA LEU A 44 -16.29 4.27 24.32
C LEU A 44 -15.22 5.02 25.13
N PHE A 45 -14.15 5.49 24.49
CA PHE A 45 -13.12 6.30 25.16
C PHE A 45 -13.65 7.69 25.56
N MET A 46 -14.56 8.28 24.78
CA MET A 46 -15.25 9.53 25.18
C MET A 46 -16.20 9.26 26.35
N LEU A 47 -16.90 8.11 26.32
CA LEU A 47 -17.76 7.70 27.43
C LEU A 47 -16.97 7.48 28.73
N LEU A 48 -15.78 6.89 28.64
CA LEU A 48 -14.86 6.74 29.77
C LEU A 48 -14.43 8.11 30.33
N ALA A 49 -14.08 9.06 29.46
CA ALA A 49 -13.73 10.42 29.89
C ALA A 49 -14.90 11.10 30.64
N ILE A 50 -16.13 10.96 30.15
CA ILE A 50 -17.32 11.49 30.83
C ILE A 50 -17.54 10.79 32.18
N ALA A 51 -17.34 9.47 32.26
CA ALA A 51 -17.46 8.74 33.52
C ALA A 51 -16.47 9.25 34.58
N MET A 52 -15.22 9.53 34.16
CA MET A 52 -14.21 10.10 35.02
C MET A 52 -14.63 11.47 35.56
N GLU A 53 -15.23 12.33 34.73
CA GLU A 53 -15.79 13.62 35.18
C GLU A 53 -16.93 13.43 36.20
N VAL A 54 -17.87 12.51 35.94
CA VAL A 54 -18.97 12.21 36.88
C VAL A 54 -18.42 11.77 38.25
N ILE A 55 -17.49 10.81 38.25
CA ILE A 55 -16.89 10.29 39.48
C ILE A 55 -16.03 11.37 40.15
N GLY A 56 -15.31 12.19 39.38
CA GLY A 56 -14.52 13.30 39.87
C GLY A 56 -15.36 14.34 40.60
N TYR A 57 -16.47 14.79 40.02
CA TYR A 57 -17.37 15.74 40.69
C TYR A 57 -18.19 15.12 41.82
N ALA A 58 -18.52 13.82 41.75
CA ALA A 58 -19.10 13.11 42.89
C ALA A 58 -18.10 13.04 44.06
N ALA A 59 -16.82 12.75 43.79
CA ALA A 59 -15.76 12.83 44.79
C ALA A 59 -15.55 14.26 45.30
N ARG A 60 -15.81 15.28 44.48
CA ARG A 60 -15.76 16.69 44.88
C ARG A 60 -16.89 17.05 45.86
N VAL A 61 -18.11 16.51 45.69
CA VAL A 61 -19.20 16.67 46.67
C VAL A 61 -18.77 16.12 48.04
N VAL A 62 -18.18 14.92 48.06
CA VAL A 62 -17.65 14.32 49.29
C VAL A 62 -16.47 15.14 49.85
N SER A 63 -15.59 15.65 49.00
CA SER A 63 -14.47 16.48 49.42
C SER A 63 -14.91 17.87 49.93
N ALA A 64 -16.01 18.41 49.44
CA ALA A 64 -16.57 19.68 49.89
C ALA A 64 -17.19 19.58 51.29
N THR A 65 -17.85 18.45 51.59
CA THR A 65 -18.38 18.15 52.92
C THR A 65 -17.29 17.77 53.92
N LYS A 66 -16.15 17.24 53.44
CA LYS A 66 -15.00 16.82 54.25
C LYS A 66 -13.67 17.39 53.73
N PRO A 67 -13.44 18.72 53.87
CA PRO A 67 -12.31 19.42 53.25
C PRO A 67 -10.92 19.06 53.81
N THR A 68 -10.86 18.34 54.93
CA THR A 68 -9.62 17.90 55.59
C THR A 68 -9.22 16.46 55.22
N GLU A 69 -10.09 15.70 54.53
CA GLU A 69 -9.78 14.34 54.09
C GLU A 69 -8.99 14.33 52.78
N LYS A 70 -7.79 13.76 52.81
CA LYS A 70 -6.87 13.69 51.67
C LYS A 70 -7.40 12.84 50.51
N GLY A 71 -8.05 11.71 50.82
CA GLY A 71 -8.51 10.74 49.83
C GLY A 71 -9.50 11.33 48.81
N PRO A 72 -10.65 11.87 49.26
CA PRO A 72 -11.62 12.50 48.36
C PRO A 72 -11.04 13.67 47.55
N TYR A 73 -10.16 14.47 48.16
CA TYR A 73 -9.49 15.60 47.50
C TYR A 73 -8.56 15.16 46.37
N VAL A 74 -7.74 14.13 46.60
CA VAL A 74 -6.83 13.59 45.59
C VAL A 74 -7.61 12.89 44.47
N LEU A 75 -8.67 12.16 44.82
CA LEU A 75 -9.52 11.47 43.85
C LEU A 75 -10.21 12.46 42.90
N GLN A 76 -10.85 13.52 43.42
CA GLN A 76 -11.48 14.53 42.56
C GLN A 76 -10.45 15.26 41.70
N PHE A 77 -9.29 15.61 42.27
CA PHE A 77 -8.24 16.33 41.54
C PHE A 77 -7.73 15.51 40.36
N THR A 78 -7.48 14.22 40.57
CA THR A 78 -6.94 13.31 39.56
C THR A 78 -7.95 13.04 38.45
N LEU A 79 -9.20 12.72 38.83
CA LEU A 79 -10.24 12.34 37.87
C LEU A 79 -10.80 13.51 37.06
N VAL A 80 -10.65 14.76 37.52
CA VAL A 80 -10.99 15.97 36.75
C VAL A 80 -9.84 16.42 35.85
N ILE A 81 -8.58 16.06 36.17
CA ILE A 81 -7.42 16.47 35.37
C ILE A 81 -7.25 15.64 34.10
N LEU A 82 -7.44 14.33 34.20
CA LEU A 82 -7.15 13.36 33.13
C LEU A 82 -8.12 13.33 31.92
N PRO A 83 -9.44 13.59 32.04
CA PRO A 83 -10.40 13.35 30.95
C PRO A 83 -10.09 14.03 29.61
N PRO A 84 -9.58 15.28 29.54
CA PRO A 84 -9.32 15.95 28.27
C PRO A 84 -8.31 15.24 27.37
N VAL A 85 -7.37 14.48 27.94
CA VAL A 85 -6.42 13.65 27.20
C VAL A 85 -7.14 12.54 26.43
N LEU A 86 -8.07 11.86 27.09
CA LEU A 86 -8.90 10.81 26.46
C LEU A 86 -9.84 11.41 25.41
N MET A 87 -10.41 12.58 25.68
CA MET A 87 -11.27 13.28 24.73
C MET A 87 -10.49 13.69 23.47
N ALA A 88 -9.28 14.24 23.63
CA ALA A 88 -8.40 14.62 22.53
C ALA A 88 -8.06 13.42 21.63
N GLY A 89 -7.70 12.28 22.22
CA GLY A 89 -7.43 11.04 21.48
C GLY A 89 -8.57 10.62 20.55
N VAL A 90 -9.81 10.71 21.04
CA VAL A 90 -11.01 10.39 20.26
C VAL A 90 -11.30 11.44 19.18
N ILE A 91 -11.05 12.72 19.47
CA ILE A 91 -11.17 13.82 18.50
C ILE A 91 -10.18 13.63 17.35
N TYR A 92 -8.94 13.20 17.61
CA TYR A 92 -7.97 12.89 16.55
C TYR A 92 -8.46 11.77 15.63
N VAL A 93 -9.05 10.71 16.19
CA VAL A 93 -9.58 9.60 15.40
C VAL A 93 -10.71 10.06 14.49
N ILE A 94 -11.60 10.93 14.97
CA ILE A 94 -12.66 11.52 14.12
C ILE A 94 -12.06 12.39 13.04
N PHE A 95 -11.16 13.29 13.42
CA PHE A 95 -10.54 14.20 12.46
C PHE A 95 -9.84 13.42 11.35
N ALA A 96 -9.01 12.44 11.72
CA ALA A 96 -8.37 11.55 10.76
C ALA A 96 -9.41 10.89 9.84
N ARG A 97 -10.48 10.31 10.38
CA ARG A 97 -11.56 9.73 9.56
C ARG A 97 -12.18 10.76 8.63
N ILE A 98 -12.47 11.97 9.08
CA ILE A 98 -13.00 13.02 8.18
C ILE A 98 -11.99 13.34 7.07
N VAL A 99 -10.69 13.45 7.38
CA VAL A 99 -9.63 13.67 6.37
C VAL A 99 -9.60 12.54 5.34
N PHE A 100 -9.60 11.28 5.79
CA PHE A 100 -9.57 10.12 4.90
C PHE A 100 -10.82 10.02 4.00
N TRP A 101 -11.96 10.57 4.44
CA TRP A 101 -13.23 10.48 3.72
C TRP A 101 -13.52 11.68 2.84
N VAL A 102 -13.06 12.88 3.22
CA VAL A 102 -13.28 14.12 2.49
C VAL A 102 -12.17 14.36 1.47
N VAL A 103 -10.92 14.03 1.80
CA VAL A 103 -9.76 14.31 0.96
C VAL A 103 -9.31 13.04 0.26
N PRO A 104 -9.18 13.09 -1.08
CA PRO A 104 -8.83 11.91 -1.84
C PRO A 104 -7.39 11.47 -1.57
N PRO A 105 -7.03 10.23 -1.89
CA PRO A 105 -5.67 9.72 -1.74
C PRO A 105 -4.58 10.63 -2.31
N GLU A 106 -4.84 11.26 -3.46
CA GLU A 106 -3.84 12.07 -4.19
C GLU A 106 -3.51 13.40 -3.49
N LEU A 107 -4.45 13.96 -2.72
CA LEU A 107 -4.30 15.26 -2.05
C LEU A 107 -3.96 15.14 -0.56
N ARG A 108 -3.90 13.92 0.00
CA ARG A 108 -3.49 13.63 1.39
C ARG A 108 -1.97 13.76 1.62
N THR A 109 -1.36 14.77 1.03
CA THR A 109 0.07 15.06 1.12
C THR A 109 0.42 15.91 2.34
N LEU A 110 1.69 15.90 2.75
CA LEU A 110 2.21 16.73 3.84
C LEU A 110 2.04 18.23 3.55
N ARG A 111 2.02 18.64 2.27
CA ARG A 111 1.78 20.02 1.85
C ARG A 111 0.34 20.49 2.12
N PHE A 112 -0.63 19.58 2.06
CA PHE A 112 -2.04 19.89 2.30
C PHE A 112 -2.35 19.97 3.81
N LEU A 113 -1.97 18.94 4.57
CA LEU A 113 -2.33 18.78 6.00
C LEU A 113 -1.24 19.14 7.02
N TRP A 114 -0.01 19.49 6.59
CA TRP A 114 1.20 19.70 7.41
C TRP A 114 1.69 18.49 8.22
N VAL A 115 0.80 17.59 8.57
CA VAL A 115 1.09 16.29 9.18
C VAL A 115 0.50 15.20 8.27
N PRO A 116 1.24 14.14 7.94
CA PRO A 116 0.70 13.03 7.15
C PRO A 116 -0.54 12.44 7.82
N ALA A 117 -1.67 12.37 7.10
CA ALA A 117 -2.96 11.92 7.64
C ALA A 117 -2.90 10.58 8.38
N ARG A 118 -2.04 9.65 7.93
CA ARG A 118 -1.84 8.33 8.55
C ARG A 118 -1.16 8.38 9.92
N PHE A 119 -0.39 9.42 10.19
CA PHE A 119 0.34 9.58 11.45
C PHE A 119 -0.31 10.56 12.41
N ILE A 120 -1.36 11.29 12.01
CA ILE A 120 -2.03 12.29 12.86
C ILE A 120 -2.45 11.69 14.20
N THR A 121 -3.22 10.61 14.19
CA THR A 121 -3.65 9.97 15.44
C THR A 121 -2.47 9.45 16.26
N LEU A 122 -1.49 8.79 15.62
CA LEU A 122 -0.34 8.21 16.34
C LEU A 122 0.54 9.28 16.98
N LEU A 123 0.83 10.35 16.24
CA LEU A 123 1.69 11.45 16.67
C LEU A 123 1.06 12.16 17.87
N PHE A 124 -0.18 12.62 17.73
CA PHE A 124 -0.80 13.45 18.76
C PHE A 124 -1.26 12.64 19.99
N VAL A 125 -1.71 11.38 19.81
CA VAL A 125 -1.92 10.47 20.96
C VAL A 125 -0.59 10.21 21.68
N GLY A 126 0.53 10.13 20.97
CA GLY A 126 1.86 9.99 21.58
C GLY A 126 2.20 11.16 22.51
N PHE A 127 2.00 12.40 22.04
CA PHE A 127 2.17 13.61 22.88
C PHE A 127 1.29 13.58 24.12
N ASP A 128 0.03 13.19 23.96
CA ASP A 128 -0.97 13.12 25.03
C ASP A 128 -0.66 12.03 26.07
N ILE A 129 -0.17 10.86 25.64
CA ILE A 129 0.26 9.78 26.55
C ILE A 129 1.48 10.23 27.36
N ILE A 130 2.48 10.83 26.71
CA ILE A 130 3.69 11.33 27.39
C ILE A 130 3.30 12.39 28.43
N SER A 131 2.44 13.33 28.04
CA SER A 131 1.91 14.36 28.93
C SER A 131 1.18 13.76 30.14
N LEU A 132 0.28 12.81 29.92
CA LEU A 132 -0.49 12.14 30.97
C LEU A 132 0.41 11.42 31.97
N LEU A 133 1.44 10.72 31.49
CA LEU A 133 2.39 10.01 32.36
C LEU A 133 3.16 10.99 33.24
N LEU A 134 3.64 12.10 32.68
CA LEU A 134 4.34 13.14 33.43
C LEU A 134 3.43 13.78 34.48
N GLN A 135 2.17 14.07 34.14
CA GLN A 135 1.18 14.63 35.06
C GLN A 135 0.77 13.63 36.16
N LEU A 136 0.66 12.34 35.85
CA LEU A 136 0.35 11.31 36.83
C LEU A 136 1.50 11.14 37.83
N VAL A 137 2.74 11.09 37.36
CA VAL A 137 3.93 11.04 38.22
C VAL A 137 4.00 12.28 39.10
N ALA A 138 3.75 13.46 38.53
CA ALA A 138 3.66 14.72 39.28
C ALA A 138 2.59 14.68 40.38
N ALA A 139 1.38 14.24 40.06
CA ALA A 139 0.27 14.14 41.01
C ALA A 139 0.58 13.17 42.15
N VAL A 140 1.17 12.00 41.84
CA VAL A 140 1.59 11.02 42.86
C VAL A 140 2.69 11.56 43.76
N LEU A 141 3.68 12.27 43.21
CA LEU A 141 4.75 12.90 44.01
C LEU A 141 4.21 13.98 44.93
N ILE A 142 3.34 14.86 44.42
CA ILE A 142 2.75 15.94 45.20
C ILE A 142 1.81 15.40 46.28
N ALA A 143 0.98 14.41 45.96
CA ALA A 143 0.07 13.78 46.91
C ALA A 143 0.79 12.86 47.90
N GLY A 144 1.89 12.21 47.51
CA GLY A 144 2.63 11.25 48.34
C GLY A 144 3.61 11.87 49.32
N THR A 145 3.96 13.15 49.16
CA THR A 145 4.94 13.82 50.03
C THR A 145 4.35 14.17 51.40
N ASP A 146 4.97 13.68 52.47
CA ASP A 146 4.66 14.06 53.84
C ASP A 146 5.35 15.40 54.18
N PRO A 147 4.64 16.40 54.74
CA PRO A 147 5.22 17.64 55.21
C PRO A 147 6.39 17.49 56.20
N THR A 148 6.53 16.34 56.88
CA THR A 148 7.61 16.10 57.85
C THR A 148 8.87 15.46 57.24
N ASP A 149 8.86 15.11 55.95
CA ASP A 149 10.02 14.52 55.26
C ASP A 149 11.11 15.59 55.01
N PRO A 150 12.39 15.36 55.41
CA PRO A 150 13.48 16.30 55.13
C PRO A 150 13.69 16.60 53.64
N ASP A 151 13.27 15.70 52.74
CA ASP A 151 13.34 15.89 51.28
C ASP A 151 12.01 16.40 50.66
N ALA A 152 11.01 16.73 51.49
CA ALA A 152 9.67 17.12 51.04
C ALA A 152 9.71 18.29 50.03
N LYS A 153 10.59 19.27 50.26
CA LYS A 153 10.70 20.45 49.40
C LYS A 153 11.19 20.10 47.99
N ASN A 154 12.14 19.18 47.86
CA ASN A 154 12.66 18.74 46.57
C ASN A 154 11.65 17.86 45.84
N LYS A 155 10.99 16.93 46.54
CA LYS A 155 9.92 16.08 45.96
C LYS A 155 8.75 16.91 45.45
N LEU A 156 8.33 17.93 46.21
CA LEU A 156 7.29 18.88 45.78
C LEU A 156 7.72 19.71 44.56
N ASN A 157 8.96 20.20 44.53
CA ASN A 157 9.48 20.97 43.39
C ASN A 157 9.62 20.10 42.14
N LEU A 158 10.13 18.88 42.27
CA LEU A 158 10.22 17.91 41.18
C LEU A 158 8.83 17.57 40.64
N GLY A 159 7.87 17.29 41.53
CA GLY A 159 6.47 17.07 41.16
C GLY A 159 5.87 18.26 40.40
N LYS A 160 6.10 19.49 40.85
CA LYS A 160 5.66 20.70 40.14
C LYS A 160 6.29 20.82 38.75
N THR A 161 7.60 20.62 38.63
CA THR A 161 8.32 20.69 37.34
C THR A 161 7.81 19.64 36.36
N LEU A 162 7.66 18.39 36.80
CA LEU A 162 7.13 17.31 35.96
C LEU A 162 5.69 17.59 35.53
N GLY A 163 4.87 18.16 36.42
CA GLY A 163 3.50 18.58 36.10
C GLY A 163 3.47 19.65 35.03
N LEU A 164 4.31 20.68 35.17
CA LEU A 164 4.44 21.78 34.21
C LEU A 164 4.94 21.30 32.84
N VAL A 165 5.98 20.47 32.80
CA VAL A 165 6.49 19.87 31.56
C VAL A 165 5.40 19.02 30.88
N GLY A 166 4.63 18.27 31.67
CA GLY A 166 3.50 17.50 31.18
C GLY A 166 2.44 18.38 30.50
N VAL A 167 1.97 19.43 31.17
CA VAL A 167 0.96 20.35 30.62
C VAL A 167 1.50 21.14 29.42
N SER A 168 2.74 21.62 29.48
CA SER A 168 3.44 22.27 28.36
C SER A 168 3.53 21.37 27.12
N THR A 169 3.89 20.09 27.31
CA THR A 169 3.95 19.09 26.22
C THR A 169 2.57 18.87 25.59
N GLN A 170 1.53 18.86 26.41
CA GLN A 170 0.14 18.77 25.96
C GLN A 170 -0.26 19.98 25.10
N ILE A 171 0.04 21.20 25.56
CA ILE A 171 -0.29 22.44 24.86
C ILE A 171 0.41 22.49 23.51
N ALA A 172 1.68 22.10 23.44
CA ALA A 172 2.44 22.07 22.20
C ALA A 172 1.84 21.08 21.19
N GLY A 173 1.61 19.83 21.61
CA GLY A 173 1.03 18.79 20.75
C GLY A 173 -0.39 19.14 20.29
N PHE A 174 -1.26 19.51 21.22
CA PHE A 174 -2.65 19.82 20.92
C PHE A 174 -2.83 21.16 20.17
N GLY A 175 -1.97 22.14 20.43
CA GLY A 175 -1.92 23.40 19.69
C GLY A 175 -1.57 23.18 18.22
N LEU A 176 -0.56 22.36 17.93
CA LEU A 176 -0.19 21.99 16.56
C LEU A 176 -1.33 21.24 15.85
N PHE A 177 -2.02 20.34 16.55
CA PHE A 177 -3.20 19.67 16.01
C PHE A 177 -4.32 20.67 15.68
N THR A 178 -4.62 21.60 16.60
CA THR A 178 -5.67 22.61 16.42
C THR A 178 -5.42 23.47 15.19
N VAL A 179 -4.18 23.93 14.99
CA VAL A 179 -3.79 24.69 13.78
C VAL A 179 -3.98 23.84 12.53
N SER A 180 -3.58 22.57 12.57
CA SER A 180 -3.74 21.63 11.45
C SER A 180 -5.21 21.38 11.11
N ALA A 181 -6.08 21.25 12.10
CA ALA A 181 -7.51 21.03 11.92
C ALA A 181 -8.24 22.26 11.35
N ILE A 182 -7.88 23.46 11.82
CA ILE A 182 -8.40 24.73 11.29
C ILE A 182 -7.95 24.92 9.83
N ARG A 183 -6.66 24.69 9.53
CA ARG A 183 -6.14 24.75 8.16
C ARG A 183 -6.90 23.79 7.25
N PHE A 184 -7.07 22.54 7.68
CA PHE A 184 -7.83 21.54 6.92
C PHE A 184 -9.26 22.03 6.63
N HIS A 185 -9.95 22.63 7.60
CA HIS A 185 -11.30 23.16 7.41
C HIS A 185 -11.37 24.22 6.30
N PHE A 186 -10.40 25.14 6.25
CA PHE A 186 -10.33 26.14 5.18
C PHE A 186 -9.86 25.57 3.84
N ALA A 187 -8.88 24.66 3.85
CA ALA A 187 -8.36 24.01 2.66
C ALA A 187 -9.42 23.10 2.01
N ALA A 188 -10.18 22.38 2.83
CA ALA A 188 -11.27 21.50 2.40
C ALA A 188 -12.42 22.26 1.72
N ARG A 189 -12.64 23.54 2.07
CA ARG A 189 -13.60 24.43 1.39
C ARG A 189 -13.16 24.90 0.00
N ARG A 190 -11.86 24.79 -0.30
CA ARG A 190 -11.28 25.18 -1.60
C ARG A 190 -11.16 24.02 -2.59
N LEU A 191 -11.42 22.78 -2.15
CA LEU A 191 -11.60 21.66 -3.09
C LEU A 191 -12.86 21.91 -3.94
N SER A 192 -12.80 21.58 -5.23
CA SER A 192 -13.92 21.79 -6.16
C SER A 192 -15.21 21.19 -5.56
N PRO A 193 -16.34 21.94 -5.55
CA PRO A 193 -17.61 21.47 -4.99
C PRO A 193 -18.08 20.15 -5.61
N ASP A 194 -17.83 19.96 -6.90
CA ASP A 194 -18.19 18.74 -7.64
C ASP A 194 -17.26 17.58 -7.29
N PHE A 195 -15.96 17.85 -7.16
CA PHE A 195 -14.95 16.88 -6.71
C PHE A 195 -15.22 16.34 -5.30
N ALA A 196 -15.57 17.23 -4.37
CA ALA A 196 -15.91 16.85 -3.00
C ALA A 196 -17.23 16.06 -2.95
N LYS A 197 -18.15 16.34 -3.88
CA LYS A 197 -19.44 15.66 -3.99
C LYS A 197 -19.28 14.24 -4.54
N ASP A 198 -18.46 14.03 -5.57
CA ASP A 198 -18.20 12.70 -6.15
C ASP A 198 -17.53 11.75 -5.15
N ASN A 199 -16.52 12.22 -4.42
CA ASN A 199 -15.86 11.42 -3.38
C ASN A 199 -16.79 11.14 -2.17
N GLN A 200 -17.72 12.07 -1.87
CA GLN A 200 -18.77 11.87 -0.85
C GLN A 200 -19.85 10.88 -1.29
N GLU A 201 -20.26 10.92 -2.57
CA GLU A 201 -21.24 10.01 -3.17
C GLU A 201 -20.67 8.58 -3.25
N LYS A 202 -19.38 8.43 -3.59
CA LYS A 202 -18.66 7.13 -3.59
C LYS A 202 -18.70 6.42 -2.22
N HIS A 203 -18.75 7.17 -1.12
CA HIS A 203 -18.90 6.63 0.23
C HIS A 203 -20.35 6.71 0.79
N GLY A 204 -21.29 7.16 -0.05
CA GLY A 204 -22.73 7.27 0.23
C GLY A 204 -23.06 8.22 1.38
N ILE A 205 -22.48 9.42 1.38
CA ILE A 205 -22.62 10.44 2.42
C ILE A 205 -23.54 11.60 1.99
N VAL A 206 -24.31 12.09 2.96
CA VAL A 206 -25.13 13.32 2.85
C VAL A 206 -24.27 14.53 3.23
N LYS A 207 -24.43 15.66 2.52
CA LYS A 207 -23.70 16.97 2.55
C LYS A 207 -23.36 17.64 3.92
N LYS A 208 -23.41 16.96 5.09
CA LYS A 208 -23.35 17.57 6.44
C LYS A 208 -22.04 17.37 7.24
N TRP A 209 -20.96 16.83 6.66
CA TRP A 209 -19.69 16.61 7.39
C TRP A 209 -19.03 17.90 7.91
N GLN A 210 -19.30 19.04 7.26
CA GLN A 210 -18.79 20.35 7.67
C GLN A 210 -19.28 20.75 9.07
N ALA A 211 -20.51 20.37 9.44
CA ALA A 211 -21.03 20.62 10.78
C ALA A 211 -20.23 19.85 11.84
N LEU A 212 -19.85 18.60 11.54
CA LEU A 212 -19.00 17.81 12.42
C LEU A 212 -17.58 18.40 12.52
N MET A 213 -17.03 18.94 11.43
CA MET A 213 -15.74 19.63 11.46
C MET A 213 -15.74 20.92 12.27
N ILE A 214 -16.84 21.68 12.25
CA ILE A 214 -17.01 22.85 13.13
C ILE A 214 -16.99 22.40 14.59
N VAL A 215 -17.71 21.33 14.92
CA VAL A 215 -17.72 20.76 16.28
C VAL A 215 -16.32 20.32 16.71
N VAL A 216 -15.54 19.67 15.83
CA VAL A 216 -14.14 19.30 16.08
C VAL A 216 -13.30 20.55 16.40
N ASN A 217 -13.35 21.58 15.56
CA ASN A 217 -12.54 22.80 15.76
C ASN A 217 -12.92 23.58 17.03
N VAL A 218 -14.22 23.74 17.30
CA VAL A 218 -14.71 24.39 18.54
C VAL A 218 -14.26 23.59 19.77
N SER A 219 -14.34 22.25 19.69
CA SER A 219 -13.89 21.40 20.79
C SER A 219 -12.39 21.53 21.04
N CYS A 220 -11.58 21.64 19.97
CA CYS A 220 -10.14 21.88 20.08
C CYS A 220 -9.84 23.22 20.76
N LEU A 221 -10.56 24.29 20.41
CA LEU A 221 -10.36 25.58 21.07
C LEU A 221 -10.73 25.54 22.56
N LEU A 222 -11.85 24.90 22.92
CA LEU A 222 -12.29 24.78 24.31
C LEU A 222 -11.31 23.97 25.17
N ILE A 223 -10.82 22.83 24.65
CA ILE A 223 -9.81 22.02 25.35
C ILE A 223 -8.49 22.79 25.47
N LEU A 224 -8.09 23.56 24.45
CA LEU A 224 -6.87 24.36 24.51
C LEU A 224 -6.97 25.49 25.55
N VAL A 225 -8.10 26.19 25.64
CA VAL A 225 -8.35 27.20 26.69
C VAL A 225 -8.20 26.58 28.08
N ARG A 226 -8.78 25.39 28.28
CA ARG A 226 -8.64 24.64 29.53
C ARG A 226 -7.18 24.26 29.81
N SER A 227 -6.45 23.78 28.80
CA SER A 227 -5.03 23.40 28.97
C SER A 227 -4.17 24.60 29.35
N ILE A 228 -4.41 25.78 28.75
CA ILE A 228 -3.72 27.03 29.10
C ILE A 228 -4.04 27.42 30.55
N TYR A 229 -5.30 27.34 30.96
CA TYR A 229 -5.68 27.57 32.35
C TYR A 229 -4.93 26.62 33.30
N ARG A 230 -4.83 25.33 32.95
CA ARG A 230 -4.10 24.36 33.76
C ARG A 230 -2.60 24.65 33.85
N GLU A 231 -1.97 25.15 32.80
CA GLU A 231 -0.57 25.60 32.87
C GLU A 231 -0.42 26.73 33.89
N ILE A 232 -1.31 27.73 33.84
CA ILE A 232 -1.31 28.87 34.78
C ILE A 232 -1.57 28.38 36.21
N ASP A 233 -2.49 27.43 36.39
CA ASP A 233 -2.87 26.85 37.68
C ASP A 233 -1.73 26.05 38.32
N PHE A 234 -0.98 25.28 37.52
CA PHE A 234 0.19 24.54 37.97
C PHE A 234 1.40 25.45 38.22
N ALA A 235 1.63 26.44 37.36
CA ALA A 235 2.72 27.40 37.50
C ALA A 235 2.53 28.31 38.73
N GLY A 236 1.29 28.74 39.00
CA GLY A 236 0.95 29.57 40.16
C GLY A 236 1.04 28.81 41.49
N GLY A 237 0.78 27.50 41.50
CA GLY A 237 0.76 26.70 42.72
C GLY A 237 -0.20 27.26 43.79
N LYS A 238 0.00 26.91 45.06
CA LYS A 238 -0.90 27.31 46.16
C LYS A 238 -1.03 28.83 46.35
N ASP A 239 -0.03 29.60 45.94
CA ASP A 239 -0.02 31.06 46.12
C ASP A 239 -0.65 31.80 44.92
N GLY A 240 -0.96 31.09 43.84
CA GLY A 240 -1.58 31.62 42.63
C GLY A 240 -3.02 32.07 42.82
N THR A 241 -3.42 33.09 42.09
CA THR A 241 -4.79 33.67 42.14
C THR A 241 -5.88 32.68 41.72
N THR A 242 -5.54 31.63 40.98
CA THR A 242 -6.47 30.57 40.53
C THR A 242 -6.93 29.66 41.66
N HIS A 243 -6.07 29.40 42.65
CA HIS A 243 -6.39 28.55 43.83
C HIS A 243 -7.17 29.30 44.91
N GLN A 244 -7.25 30.62 44.82
CA GLN A 244 -7.90 31.47 45.83
C GLN A 244 -9.42 31.54 45.68
N LYS A 245 -9.97 31.29 44.48
CA LYS A 245 -11.40 31.39 44.22
C LYS A 245 -11.92 30.18 43.45
N GLU A 246 -13.04 29.63 43.91
CA GLU A 246 -13.61 28.42 43.32
C GLU A 246 -14.07 28.59 41.87
N TRP A 247 -14.60 29.76 41.51
CA TRP A 247 -15.20 29.98 40.19
C TRP A 247 -14.22 29.81 39.03
N TYR A 248 -12.90 29.98 39.24
CA TYR A 248 -11.90 29.76 38.20
C TYR A 248 -11.92 28.31 37.70
N LEU A 249 -12.06 27.35 38.61
CA LEU A 249 -12.22 25.94 38.27
C LEU A 249 -13.46 25.75 37.38
N TYR A 250 -14.61 26.24 37.82
CA TYR A 250 -15.86 26.02 37.09
C TYR A 250 -15.86 26.69 35.71
N VAL A 251 -15.31 27.90 35.59
CA VAL A 251 -15.35 28.67 34.33
C VAL A 251 -14.28 28.22 33.34
N PHE A 252 -13.06 27.96 33.80
CA PHE A 252 -11.93 27.69 32.90
C PHE A 252 -11.53 26.22 32.79
N ASP A 253 -12.01 25.36 33.70
CA ASP A 253 -11.75 23.94 33.65
C ASP A 253 -13.02 23.13 33.35
N THR A 254 -14.07 23.29 34.15
CA THR A 254 -15.30 22.50 34.03
C THR A 254 -16.11 22.86 32.80
N LEU A 255 -16.42 24.15 32.61
CA LEU A 255 -17.34 24.62 31.59
C LEU A 255 -16.86 24.30 30.16
N PRO A 256 -15.57 24.51 29.78
CA PRO A 256 -15.11 24.18 28.45
C PRO A 256 -15.29 22.70 28.10
N ILE A 257 -14.99 21.80 29.05
CA ILE A 257 -15.11 20.35 28.86
C ILE A 257 -16.58 19.92 28.81
N LEU A 258 -17.42 20.51 29.66
CA LEU A 258 -18.87 20.25 29.64
C LEU A 258 -19.49 20.67 28.31
N LEU A 259 -19.06 21.81 27.74
CA LEU A 259 -19.49 22.26 26.42
C LEU A 259 -19.04 21.31 25.31
N VAL A 260 -17.83 20.75 25.37
CA VAL A 260 -17.36 19.72 24.42
C VAL A 260 -18.27 18.49 24.45
N VAL A 261 -18.55 17.98 25.65
CA VAL A 261 -19.42 16.81 25.84
C VAL A 261 -20.83 17.11 25.33
N PHE A 262 -21.37 18.29 25.63
CA PHE A 262 -22.68 18.72 25.16
C PHE A 262 -22.74 18.84 23.63
N LEU A 263 -21.71 19.42 22.99
CA LEU A 263 -21.62 19.55 21.54
C LEU A 263 -21.63 18.18 20.85
N TYR A 264 -20.89 17.19 21.37
CA TYR A 264 -20.90 15.84 20.81
C TYR A 264 -22.17 15.05 21.14
N ASN A 265 -22.87 15.41 22.22
CA ASN A 265 -24.23 14.93 22.45
C ASN A 265 -25.19 15.47 21.40
N LEU A 266 -25.08 16.72 20.97
CA LEU A 266 -25.92 17.26 19.89
C LEU A 266 -25.50 16.72 18.51
N PHE A 267 -24.21 16.79 18.19
CA PHE A 267 -23.62 16.44 16.90
C PHE A 267 -22.89 15.10 16.98
N PHE A 268 -23.64 14.05 17.32
CA PHE A 268 -23.05 12.73 17.55
C PHE A 268 -22.36 12.18 16.29
N PRO A 269 -21.07 11.82 16.35
CA PRO A 269 -20.27 11.45 15.17
C PRO A 269 -20.82 10.27 14.38
N GLY A 270 -21.42 9.28 15.03
CA GLY A 270 -22.07 8.13 14.37
C GLY A 270 -23.34 8.46 13.59
N SER A 271 -23.75 9.73 13.58
CA SER A 271 -24.79 10.24 12.68
C SER A 271 -24.23 10.79 11.37
N TYR A 272 -22.92 11.06 11.31
CA TYR A 272 -22.24 11.70 10.18
C TYR A 272 -21.19 10.78 9.53
N LEU A 273 -20.55 9.90 10.31
CA LEU A 273 -19.53 8.95 9.85
C LEU A 273 -20.10 7.53 9.85
N LYS A 274 -19.95 6.82 8.73
CA LYS A 274 -20.25 5.38 8.64
C LYS A 274 -19.11 4.59 9.31
N HIS A 275 -19.46 3.49 10.00
CA HIS A 275 -18.52 2.53 10.60
C HIS A 275 -17.56 3.08 11.68
N LEU A 276 -18.09 3.50 12.83
CA LEU A 276 -17.32 3.81 14.06
C LEU A 276 -16.91 2.57 14.89
N GLY A 277 -16.63 1.45 14.24
CA GLY A 277 -16.07 0.26 14.88
C GLY A 277 -14.57 0.37 15.13
N PHE A 278 -14.02 -0.55 15.96
CA PHE A 278 -12.59 -0.65 16.26
C PHE A 278 -11.73 -1.00 15.03
N LYS A 279 -12.32 -1.68 14.04
CA LYS A 279 -11.71 -1.94 12.73
C LYS A 279 -12.45 -1.14 11.65
N VAL A 280 -11.69 -0.55 10.73
CA VAL A 280 -12.22 0.00 9.48
C VAL A 280 -12.59 -1.20 8.59
N PRO A 281 -13.85 -1.36 8.15
CA PRO A 281 -14.23 -2.48 7.30
C PRO A 281 -13.54 -2.40 5.93
N LYS A 282 -13.13 -3.56 5.40
CA LYS A 282 -12.51 -3.75 4.07
C LYS A 282 -13.30 -3.07 2.93
N GLU A 283 -14.62 -2.94 3.04
CA GLU A 283 -15.46 -2.30 2.01
C GLU A 283 -15.27 -0.78 1.92
N SER A 284 -14.74 -0.13 2.97
CA SER A 284 -14.31 1.27 2.90
C SER A 284 -12.89 1.46 2.34
N GLN A 285 -12.22 0.35 1.98
CA GLN A 285 -10.96 0.31 1.21
C GLN A 285 -11.23 0.17 -0.30
N GLY A 286 -12.43 0.55 -0.76
CA GLY A 286 -12.76 0.60 -2.18
C GLY A 286 -13.10 -0.76 -2.76
N ALA A 287 -14.32 -1.23 -2.50
CA ALA A 287 -14.94 -2.17 -3.42
C ALA A 287 -15.21 -1.44 -4.75
N VAL A 288 -14.79 -2.07 -5.85
CA VAL A 288 -15.04 -1.67 -7.23
C VAL A 288 -16.57 -1.70 -7.46
N PRO A 289 -17.21 -0.65 -8.01
CA PRO A 289 -18.57 -0.78 -8.52
C PRO A 289 -18.54 -1.71 -9.74
N ASP A 290 -19.43 -2.70 -9.76
CA ASP A 290 -19.60 -3.62 -10.88
C ASP A 290 -19.73 -2.85 -12.21
N ALA A 291 -19.07 -3.38 -13.25
CA ALA A 291 -18.85 -2.76 -14.55
C ALA A 291 -20.10 -2.57 -15.42
N GLU A 292 -21.31 -2.61 -14.87
CA GLU A 292 -22.56 -2.63 -15.64
C GLU A 292 -23.30 -1.27 -15.70
N THR A 293 -22.87 -0.25 -14.94
CA THR A 293 -23.55 1.06 -14.91
C THR A 293 -22.78 2.24 -15.52
N ALA A 294 -21.56 2.03 -16.04
CA ALA A 294 -20.77 3.10 -16.67
C ALA A 294 -21.10 3.34 -18.15
N ASP A 295 -21.87 2.46 -18.79
CA ASP A 295 -21.99 2.40 -20.26
C ASP A 295 -23.11 3.27 -20.86
N LYS A 296 -23.61 4.29 -20.14
CA LYS A 296 -24.73 5.13 -20.62
C LYS A 296 -24.51 6.64 -20.63
N GLN A 297 -23.29 7.13 -20.38
CA GLN A 297 -23.10 8.58 -20.28
C GLN A 297 -21.79 9.11 -20.90
N VAL A 298 -21.40 8.60 -22.08
CA VAL A 298 -20.48 9.35 -22.96
C VAL A 298 -20.89 9.14 -24.41
N SER A 299 -21.96 9.82 -24.83
CA SER A 299 -22.17 10.14 -26.23
C SER A 299 -22.68 11.56 -26.32
N ASN A 300 -21.76 12.50 -26.54
CA ASN A 300 -21.88 13.55 -27.55
C ASN A 300 -20.71 14.54 -27.43
N THR A 301 -20.33 15.05 -28.61
CA THR A 301 -19.36 16.11 -28.91
C THR A 301 -17.87 15.77 -28.81
N ALA A 302 -17.24 15.49 -29.95
CA ALA A 302 -16.35 16.46 -30.61
C ALA A 302 -15.99 15.98 -32.03
N GLU A 303 -15.94 16.95 -32.93
CA GLU A 303 -15.77 16.84 -34.38
C GLU A 303 -14.35 16.49 -34.83
N SER A 304 -14.27 16.16 -36.11
CA SER A 304 -13.19 15.57 -36.88
C SER A 304 -11.87 16.33 -36.96
N GLU A 305 -10.77 15.61 -36.72
CA GLU A 305 -9.52 15.75 -37.48
C GLU A 305 -9.13 14.38 -38.06
N ALA A 306 -8.50 14.38 -39.24
CA ALA A 306 -8.24 13.18 -40.03
C ALA A 306 -7.32 12.18 -39.29
N VAL A 307 -7.90 11.10 -38.79
CA VAL A 307 -7.19 9.97 -38.17
C VAL A 307 -6.71 9.02 -39.27
N TYR A 308 -5.40 8.92 -39.46
CA TYR A 308 -4.80 7.88 -40.29
C TYR A 308 -4.87 6.51 -39.58
N PRO A 309 -5.25 5.41 -40.28
CA PRO A 309 -5.29 4.08 -39.69
C PRO A 309 -3.88 3.58 -39.37
N THR A 310 -3.76 2.78 -38.30
CA THR A 310 -2.49 2.14 -37.88
C THR A 310 -2.70 0.64 -37.68
N THR A 311 -1.69 -0.15 -38.02
CA THR A 311 -1.69 -1.61 -37.93
C THR A 311 -1.47 -2.05 -36.49
N ALA A 312 -2.32 -2.95 -36.01
CA ALA A 312 -2.22 -3.55 -34.69
C ALA A 312 -2.71 -5.00 -34.73
N MET A 313 -2.06 -5.87 -33.97
CA MET A 313 -2.50 -7.24 -33.80
C MET A 313 -3.36 -7.38 -32.55
N THR A 314 -4.57 -7.90 -32.74
CA THR A 314 -5.57 -8.11 -31.69
C THR A 314 -5.77 -9.60 -31.41
N ILE A 315 -6.07 -9.97 -30.17
CA ILE A 315 -6.49 -11.35 -29.84
C ILE A 315 -7.98 -11.54 -30.16
N SER A 316 -8.36 -12.68 -30.75
CA SER A 316 -9.76 -12.95 -31.12
C SER A 316 -10.69 -12.96 -29.90
N ARG A 317 -11.90 -12.40 -30.05
CA ARG A 317 -12.93 -12.32 -28.99
C ARG A 317 -13.46 -13.68 -28.55
N ASP A 318 -13.41 -14.70 -29.42
CA ASP A 318 -13.97 -16.02 -29.11
C ASP A 318 -13.18 -16.73 -28.00
N VAL A 319 -11.86 -16.50 -27.94
CA VAL A 319 -10.97 -17.00 -26.87
C VAL A 319 -11.26 -16.33 -25.53
N ILE A 320 -11.61 -15.03 -25.55
CA ILE A 320 -12.02 -14.28 -24.35
C ILE A 320 -13.34 -14.82 -23.81
N SER A 321 -14.25 -15.32 -24.64
CA SER A 321 -15.56 -15.80 -24.18
C SER A 321 -15.55 -17.25 -23.66
N ALA A 322 -14.75 -18.13 -24.27
CA ALA A 322 -14.75 -19.57 -23.98
C ALA A 322 -14.25 -19.90 -22.55
N HIS A 323 -13.25 -19.17 -22.05
CA HIS A 323 -12.67 -19.42 -20.73
C HIS A 323 -13.53 -18.88 -19.57
N PHE A 324 -14.31 -17.81 -19.81
CA PHE A 324 -15.21 -17.24 -18.80
C PHE A 324 -16.51 -18.05 -18.64
N ALA A 325 -16.90 -18.82 -19.66
CA ALA A 325 -18.05 -19.73 -19.57
C ALA A 325 -17.79 -20.93 -18.66
N GLU A 326 -16.56 -21.46 -18.59
CA GLU A 326 -16.20 -22.61 -17.74
C GLU A 326 -16.07 -22.26 -16.24
N LEU A 327 -15.88 -20.99 -15.88
CA LEU A 327 -15.75 -20.54 -14.49
C LEU A 327 -17.09 -20.23 -13.78
N GLY A 328 -18.24 -20.45 -14.44
CA GLY A 328 -19.55 -20.44 -13.79
C GLY A 328 -19.93 -19.11 -13.10
N MET A 329 -19.40 -17.98 -13.56
CA MET A 329 -19.68 -16.66 -12.98
C MET A 329 -20.51 -15.78 -13.91
N LEU A 330 -21.72 -16.24 -14.27
CA LEU A 330 -22.78 -15.34 -14.73
C LEU A 330 -24.13 -15.76 -14.13
N LYS A 331 -24.75 -14.81 -13.41
CA LYS A 331 -26.04 -14.81 -12.69
C LYS A 331 -26.02 -15.28 -11.23
N ARG A 332 -26.11 -14.32 -10.29
CA ARG A 332 -26.79 -14.52 -9.00
C ARG A 332 -28.27 -14.13 -9.16
N PRO A 333 -29.24 -14.98 -8.78
CA PRO A 333 -30.61 -14.54 -8.52
C PRO A 333 -30.71 -13.92 -7.12
N GLY A 334 -31.57 -12.91 -6.96
CA GLY A 334 -31.87 -12.25 -5.69
C GLY A 334 -32.64 -13.15 -4.71
N PRO A 335 -32.83 -12.70 -3.45
CA PRO A 335 -33.29 -13.56 -2.37
C PRO A 335 -34.80 -13.58 -2.30
N ASP A 336 -35.39 -14.78 -2.31
CA ASP A 336 -36.68 -15.02 -1.67
C ASP A 336 -36.69 -16.35 -0.89
N VAL A 337 -37.22 -16.20 0.31
CA VAL A 337 -37.58 -17.08 1.43
C VAL A 337 -38.03 -18.51 1.06
N ALA A 338 -37.52 -19.51 1.79
CA ALA A 338 -38.27 -20.51 2.60
C ALA A 338 -37.56 -21.88 2.72
N ALA A 339 -37.84 -22.55 3.83
CA ALA A 339 -37.26 -23.79 4.35
C ALA A 339 -37.50 -25.05 3.51
N GLY A 340 -36.62 -26.06 3.67
CA GLY A 340 -36.88 -27.45 3.26
C GLY A 340 -35.63 -28.32 3.21
N GLN A 341 -35.63 -29.42 3.97
CA GLN A 341 -34.64 -30.50 3.91
C GLN A 341 -34.70 -31.25 2.56
N SER A 342 -33.56 -31.69 2.00
CA SER A 342 -33.40 -33.05 1.43
C SER A 342 -32.00 -33.30 0.83
N GLU A 343 -31.56 -34.52 1.10
CA GLU A 343 -30.47 -35.36 0.58
C GLU A 343 -29.88 -35.10 -0.82
N GLY A 344 -28.56 -35.31 -0.92
CA GLY A 344 -27.94 -36.17 -1.94
C GLY A 344 -27.76 -35.64 -3.37
N CYS A 345 -26.56 -35.15 -3.70
CA CYS A 345 -25.96 -35.43 -5.02
C CYS A 345 -24.43 -35.25 -4.98
N ARG A 346 -23.70 -36.38 -5.06
CA ARG A 346 -22.28 -36.43 -5.41
C ARG A 346 -22.17 -36.09 -6.90
N ILE A 347 -21.57 -34.96 -7.26
CA ILE A 347 -21.05 -34.77 -8.61
C ILE A 347 -19.55 -35.01 -8.57
N GLN A 348 -19.16 -36.18 -9.09
CA GLN A 348 -17.79 -36.45 -9.55
C GLN A 348 -17.45 -35.42 -10.63
N LYS A 349 -16.46 -34.56 -10.37
CA LYS A 349 -15.77 -33.86 -11.46
C LYS A 349 -14.87 -34.88 -12.14
N ASN A 350 -15.30 -35.37 -13.31
CA ASN A 350 -14.41 -36.03 -14.25
C ASN A 350 -13.32 -35.04 -14.66
N SER A 351 -12.11 -35.24 -14.15
CA SER A 351 -10.89 -34.66 -14.66
C SER A 351 -10.50 -35.41 -15.95
N SER A 352 -10.91 -34.90 -17.11
CA SER A 352 -10.34 -35.27 -18.41
C SER A 352 -11.01 -34.47 -19.52
N GLN A 353 -10.55 -33.23 -19.70
CA GLN A 353 -10.54 -32.55 -21.00
C GLN A 353 -9.67 -31.30 -20.88
N GLU A 354 -8.36 -31.46 -21.08
CA GLU A 354 -7.46 -30.36 -21.45
C GLU A 354 -7.83 -29.92 -22.88
N HIS A 355 -8.76 -28.98 -23.01
CA HIS A 355 -8.90 -28.24 -24.26
C HIS A 355 -7.80 -27.19 -24.31
N HIS A 356 -6.65 -27.55 -24.89
CA HIS A 356 -5.64 -26.58 -25.33
C HIS A 356 -6.23 -25.71 -26.47
N ALA A 357 -7.05 -24.72 -26.14
CA ALA A 357 -7.49 -23.73 -27.11
C ALA A 357 -6.25 -22.95 -27.59
N LYS A 358 -5.81 -23.21 -28.82
CA LYS A 358 -4.74 -22.45 -29.47
C LYS A 358 -5.16 -20.97 -29.51
N PRO A 359 -4.37 -20.04 -28.96
CA PRO A 359 -4.69 -18.63 -29.05
C PRO A 359 -4.65 -18.18 -30.50
N THR A 360 -5.66 -17.42 -30.93
CA THR A 360 -5.79 -16.90 -32.29
C THR A 360 -5.62 -15.38 -32.28
N PHE A 361 -4.88 -14.89 -33.26
CA PHE A 361 -4.50 -13.49 -33.41
C PHE A 361 -4.98 -12.98 -34.77
N GLU A 362 -5.45 -11.73 -34.79
CA GLU A 362 -5.93 -11.09 -36.01
C GLU A 362 -5.24 -9.73 -36.15
N ILE A 363 -4.57 -9.52 -37.28
CA ILE A 363 -4.01 -8.21 -37.64
C ILE A 363 -5.13 -7.33 -38.16
N LYS A 364 -5.30 -6.16 -37.56
CA LYS A 364 -6.32 -5.17 -37.90
C LYS A 364 -5.72 -3.80 -38.07
N GLN A 365 -6.37 -3.00 -38.90
CA GLN A 365 -6.19 -1.55 -38.86
C GLN A 365 -7.07 -0.98 -37.75
N LEU A 366 -6.46 -0.33 -36.78
CA LEU A 366 -7.12 0.35 -35.67
C LEU A 366 -6.88 1.87 -35.77
N PRO A 367 -7.78 2.70 -35.21
CA PRO A 367 -7.52 4.13 -35.07
C PRO A 367 -6.24 4.37 -34.27
N ARG A 368 -5.40 5.29 -34.74
CA ARG A 368 -4.22 5.74 -34.01
C ARG A 368 -4.67 6.30 -32.63
N PRO A 369 -4.09 5.85 -31.51
CA PRO A 369 -4.48 6.36 -30.20
C PRO A 369 -4.04 7.82 -30.04
N VAL A 370 -4.86 8.61 -29.33
CA VAL A 370 -4.61 10.03 -29.02
C VAL A 370 -4.19 10.14 -27.55
N PRO A 371 -3.04 10.78 -27.23
CA PRO A 371 -2.58 10.86 -25.85
C PRO A 371 -3.48 11.78 -25.01
N GLY A 372 -3.86 11.31 -23.83
CA GLY A 372 -4.43 12.16 -22.78
C GLY A 372 -3.41 13.18 -22.24
N PRO A 373 -3.83 14.13 -21.37
CA PRO A 373 -2.98 15.24 -20.93
C PRO A 373 -1.63 14.83 -20.32
N ASN A 374 -1.59 13.68 -19.62
CA ASN A 374 -0.41 13.18 -18.91
C ASN A 374 0.22 11.94 -19.57
N GLU A 375 -0.18 11.64 -20.81
CA GLU A 375 0.31 10.51 -21.57
C GLU A 375 1.23 10.96 -22.70
N VAL A 376 2.10 10.06 -23.12
CA VAL A 376 2.89 10.20 -24.33
C VAL A 376 2.49 9.12 -25.31
N LEU A 377 2.36 9.50 -26.57
CA LEU A 377 2.18 8.56 -27.66
C LEU A 377 3.54 8.13 -28.17
N ILE A 378 3.77 6.84 -28.24
CA ILE A 378 5.02 6.26 -28.73
C ILE A 378 4.76 5.61 -30.08
N ARG A 379 5.61 5.93 -31.07
CA ARG A 379 5.71 5.18 -32.33
C ARG A 379 6.78 4.12 -32.16
N LEU A 380 6.38 2.86 -32.20
CA LEU A 380 7.26 1.72 -31.99
C LEU A 380 8.03 1.41 -33.29
N SER A 381 9.31 1.07 -33.15
CA SER A 381 10.14 0.58 -34.26
C SER A 381 10.11 -0.94 -34.36
N LEU A 382 10.04 -1.60 -33.21
CA LEU A 382 9.98 -3.06 -33.07
C LEU A 382 9.48 -3.45 -31.68
N THR A 383 9.21 -4.74 -31.52
CA THR A 383 8.87 -5.34 -30.23
C THR A 383 9.44 -6.75 -30.14
N SER A 384 9.84 -7.18 -28.95
CA SER A 384 10.24 -8.57 -28.71
C SER A 384 9.08 -9.41 -28.18
N LEU A 385 9.16 -10.73 -28.39
CA LEU A 385 8.18 -11.72 -27.95
C LEU A 385 8.61 -12.34 -26.61
N CYS A 386 7.69 -12.42 -25.65
CA CYS A 386 7.95 -12.95 -24.32
C CYS A 386 7.04 -14.14 -23.97
N GLY A 387 7.51 -15.03 -23.09
CA GLY A 387 6.70 -16.14 -22.55
C GLY A 387 5.45 -15.65 -21.82
N SER A 388 5.48 -14.44 -21.25
CA SER A 388 4.32 -13.85 -20.61
C SER A 388 3.21 -13.50 -21.60
N ASP A 389 3.54 -13.20 -22.87
CA ASP A 389 2.52 -12.96 -23.90
C ASP A 389 1.77 -14.26 -24.24
N LEU A 390 2.45 -15.40 -24.26
CA LEU A 390 1.79 -16.71 -24.35
C LEU A 390 0.90 -16.98 -23.14
N GLY A 391 1.40 -16.73 -21.92
CA GLY A 391 0.61 -16.92 -20.69
C GLY A 391 -0.63 -16.02 -20.65
N MET A 392 -0.53 -14.78 -21.15
CA MET A 392 -1.67 -13.88 -21.33
C MET A 392 -2.66 -14.41 -22.39
N ALA A 393 -2.16 -14.86 -23.53
CA ALA A 393 -2.99 -15.40 -24.62
C ALA A 393 -3.74 -16.68 -24.23
N LEU A 394 -3.15 -17.50 -23.35
CA LEU A 394 -3.76 -18.71 -22.78
C LEU A 394 -4.66 -18.43 -21.57
N GLY A 395 -4.78 -17.17 -21.11
CA GLY A 395 -5.64 -16.80 -19.97
C GLY A 395 -5.05 -17.09 -18.59
N HIS A 396 -3.81 -17.59 -18.48
CA HIS A 396 -3.16 -17.91 -17.21
C HIS A 396 -2.86 -16.69 -16.33
N MET A 397 -2.99 -15.48 -16.87
CA MET A 397 -2.68 -14.23 -16.17
C MET A 397 -3.91 -13.33 -15.95
N GLY A 398 -5.11 -13.89 -16.05
CA GLY A 398 -6.38 -13.16 -15.92
C GLY A 398 -6.71 -12.31 -17.15
N PRO A 399 -7.59 -11.31 -17.00
CA PRO A 399 -8.04 -10.47 -18.12
C PRO A 399 -6.89 -9.68 -18.77
N VAL A 400 -6.99 -9.53 -20.09
CA VAL A 400 -6.02 -8.84 -20.95
C VAL A 400 -6.69 -7.74 -21.77
N GLY A 401 -5.89 -6.78 -22.25
CA GLY A 401 -6.28 -5.74 -23.19
C GLY A 401 -6.48 -6.27 -24.61
N LYS A 402 -6.71 -5.38 -25.57
CA LYS A 402 -6.97 -5.76 -26.97
C LYS A 402 -5.70 -6.18 -27.70
N ILE A 403 -4.61 -5.48 -27.40
CA ILE A 403 -3.29 -5.66 -28.03
C ILE A 403 -2.32 -6.21 -26.98
N LEU A 404 -1.63 -7.32 -27.29
CA LEU A 404 -0.62 -7.91 -26.41
C LEU A 404 0.78 -7.28 -26.63
N GLY A 405 1.80 -7.78 -25.93
CA GLY A 405 3.17 -7.30 -26.05
C GLY A 405 3.55 -6.29 -24.98
N HIS A 406 4.81 -6.37 -24.53
CA HIS A 406 5.35 -5.55 -23.44
C HIS A 406 6.87 -5.39 -23.49
N GLU A 407 7.46 -5.54 -24.68
CA GLU A 407 8.91 -5.44 -24.93
C GLU A 407 9.19 -4.57 -26.15
N GLY A 408 8.63 -3.36 -26.17
CA GLY A 408 8.67 -2.45 -27.33
C GLY A 408 9.77 -1.39 -27.22
N VAL A 409 10.40 -1.03 -28.33
CA VAL A 409 11.28 0.14 -28.41
C VAL A 409 10.72 1.10 -29.45
N GLY A 410 10.82 2.40 -29.19
CA GLY A 410 10.28 3.39 -30.08
C GLY A 410 10.70 4.81 -29.75
N LYS A 411 10.05 5.76 -30.42
CA LYS A 411 10.23 7.19 -30.19
C LYS A 411 8.94 7.86 -29.79
N VAL A 412 9.04 8.87 -28.92
CA VAL A 412 7.92 9.75 -28.60
C VAL A 412 7.42 10.41 -29.88
N ALA A 413 6.18 10.13 -30.28
CA ALA A 413 5.55 10.70 -31.46
C ALA A 413 4.75 11.96 -31.14
N GLU A 414 4.10 11.98 -29.97
CA GLU A 414 3.25 13.08 -29.54
C GLU A 414 3.20 13.17 -28.01
N LEU A 415 3.03 14.38 -27.49
CA LEU A 415 2.95 14.66 -26.06
C LEU A 415 1.53 15.09 -25.68
N GLY A 416 1.02 14.57 -24.58
CA GLY A 416 -0.14 15.13 -23.92
C GLY A 416 0.05 16.60 -23.54
N SER A 417 -1.04 17.34 -23.45
CA SER A 417 -1.05 18.79 -23.22
C SER A 417 -0.35 19.24 -21.94
N ASN A 418 -0.22 18.38 -20.94
CA ASN A 418 0.39 18.71 -19.65
C ASN A 418 1.86 18.26 -19.52
N ILE A 419 2.38 17.49 -20.49
CA ILE A 419 3.71 16.88 -20.40
C ILE A 419 4.80 17.95 -20.27
N ALA A 420 4.76 19.00 -21.11
CA ALA A 420 5.75 20.06 -21.09
C ALA A 420 5.82 20.82 -19.74
N HIS A 421 4.71 20.86 -18.99
CA HIS A 421 4.65 21.47 -17.66
C HIS A 421 5.12 20.51 -16.56
N MET A 422 4.84 19.22 -16.68
CA MET A 422 5.20 18.20 -15.70
C MET A 422 6.66 17.79 -15.79
N ASP A 423 7.16 17.59 -17.01
CA ASP A 423 8.56 17.25 -17.27
C ASP A 423 9.00 17.79 -18.63
N PRO A 424 9.65 18.97 -18.69
CA PRO A 424 10.11 19.58 -19.94
C PRO A 424 11.28 18.83 -20.59
N SER A 425 11.86 17.83 -19.92
CA SER A 425 12.93 17.00 -20.50
C SER A 425 12.41 15.94 -21.46
N VAL A 426 11.09 15.68 -21.48
CA VAL A 426 10.48 14.72 -22.41
C VAL A 426 10.05 15.43 -23.68
N GLN A 427 10.59 14.99 -24.81
CA GLN A 427 10.44 15.65 -26.11
C GLN A 427 10.04 14.65 -27.20
N VAL A 428 9.34 15.14 -28.22
CA VAL A 428 9.07 14.38 -29.45
C VAL A 428 10.40 13.94 -30.08
N GLY A 429 10.46 12.70 -30.56
CA GLY A 429 11.65 12.06 -31.12
C GLY A 429 12.53 11.34 -30.09
N GLN A 430 12.29 11.52 -28.78
CA GLN A 430 13.07 10.85 -27.74
C GLN A 430 12.86 9.34 -27.77
N ARG A 431 13.97 8.58 -27.72
CA ARG A 431 13.98 7.12 -27.68
C ARG A 431 13.53 6.61 -26.30
N VAL A 432 12.58 5.68 -26.29
CA VAL A 432 12.00 5.12 -25.06
C VAL A 432 11.77 3.62 -25.20
N GLY A 433 11.78 2.93 -24.06
CA GLY A 433 11.40 1.53 -23.96
C GLY A 433 10.02 1.38 -23.34
N ILE A 434 9.31 0.34 -23.75
CA ILE A 434 8.02 -0.06 -23.23
C ILE A 434 8.20 -1.43 -22.56
N ALA A 435 8.13 -1.44 -21.24
CA ALA A 435 8.32 -2.62 -20.41
C ALA A 435 6.97 -3.20 -19.93
N TRP A 436 7.04 -4.24 -19.10
CA TRP A 436 5.87 -4.84 -18.44
C TRP A 436 5.05 -3.84 -17.61
N ILE A 437 5.70 -3.07 -16.74
CA ILE A 437 5.06 -2.06 -15.90
C ILE A 437 4.91 -0.77 -16.71
N ARG A 438 3.67 -0.33 -16.93
CA ARG A 438 3.32 0.92 -17.60
C ARG A 438 3.25 2.10 -16.65
N ASP A 439 2.81 1.85 -15.42
CA ASP A 439 2.70 2.88 -14.39
C ASP A 439 2.69 2.30 -12.99
N ILE A 440 3.03 3.14 -12.01
CA ILE A 440 2.92 2.85 -10.58
C ILE A 440 2.34 4.07 -9.87
N CYS A 441 1.75 3.90 -8.69
CA CYS A 441 1.25 5.08 -7.94
C CYS A 441 2.36 5.98 -7.38
N GLY A 442 3.57 5.44 -7.15
CA GLY A 442 4.71 6.18 -6.60
C GLY A 442 4.60 6.55 -5.12
N SER A 443 3.53 6.14 -4.44
CA SER A 443 3.25 6.59 -3.06
C SER A 443 2.77 5.49 -2.10
N CYS A 444 2.44 4.29 -2.58
CA CYS A 444 2.09 3.17 -1.70
C CYS A 444 3.33 2.64 -0.98
N ASP A 445 3.12 1.85 0.09
CA ASP A 445 4.20 1.33 0.91
C ASP A 445 5.22 0.54 0.09
N MET A 446 4.78 -0.18 -0.95
CA MET A 446 5.69 -0.87 -1.88
C MET A 446 6.51 0.11 -2.73
N CYS A 447 5.89 1.13 -3.32
CA CYS A 447 6.61 2.13 -4.13
C CYS A 447 7.65 2.92 -3.33
N ILE A 448 7.38 3.21 -2.06
CA ILE A 448 8.31 3.97 -1.21
C ILE A 448 9.28 3.07 -0.44
N ASP A 449 9.13 1.76 -0.52
CA ASP A 449 10.09 0.79 0.01
C ASP A 449 11.29 0.66 -0.95
N ILE A 450 12.11 1.71 -0.94
CA ILE A 450 13.30 1.82 -1.77
C ILE A 450 14.32 0.74 -1.39
N ALA A 451 14.38 0.34 -0.11
CA ALA A 451 15.33 -0.66 0.39
C ALA A 451 15.12 -2.04 -0.23
N ASN A 452 13.86 -2.40 -0.53
CA ASN A 452 13.51 -3.64 -1.20
C ASN A 452 13.17 -3.45 -2.68
N GLU A 453 13.41 -2.26 -3.24
CA GLU A 453 13.07 -1.89 -4.62
C GLU A 453 11.59 -2.20 -4.96
N GLY A 454 10.71 -1.89 -3.99
CA GLY A 454 9.32 -2.36 -3.96
C GLY A 454 8.41 -1.76 -5.03
N GLU A 455 8.87 -0.84 -5.88
CA GLU A 455 8.04 -0.27 -6.96
C GLU A 455 7.51 -1.33 -7.93
N THR A 456 8.27 -2.40 -8.15
CA THR A 456 7.85 -3.59 -8.93
C THR A 456 6.73 -4.41 -8.27
N ARG A 457 6.33 -4.03 -7.06
CA ARG A 457 5.24 -4.63 -6.27
C ARG A 457 4.17 -3.60 -5.92
N CYS A 458 4.12 -2.48 -6.64
CA CYS A 458 3.06 -1.49 -6.49
C CYS A 458 1.68 -2.16 -6.61
N VAL A 459 0.84 -1.99 -5.59
CA VAL A 459 -0.53 -2.56 -5.58
C VAL A 459 -1.46 -1.90 -6.60
N GLU A 460 -1.07 -0.72 -7.11
CA GLU A 460 -1.77 0.03 -8.16
C GLU A 460 -0.99 0.00 -9.49
N ALA A 461 -0.07 -0.98 -9.67
CA ALA A 461 0.70 -1.07 -10.91
C ALA A 461 -0.21 -1.30 -12.12
N LEU A 462 -0.02 -0.49 -13.15
CA LEU A 462 -0.66 -0.67 -14.44
C LEU A 462 0.32 -1.40 -15.36
N HIS A 463 -0.18 -2.34 -16.15
CA HIS A 463 0.66 -3.23 -16.95
C HIS A 463 0.31 -3.14 -18.43
N SER A 464 1.34 -3.30 -19.27
CA SER A 464 1.21 -3.51 -20.71
C SER A 464 0.33 -4.71 -21.01
N ALA A 465 -0.44 -4.64 -22.11
CA ALA A 465 -1.38 -5.67 -22.52
C ALA A 465 -2.49 -5.98 -21.50
N LYS A 466 -2.70 -5.10 -20.52
CA LYS A 466 -3.76 -5.19 -19.51
C LYS A 466 -4.48 -3.85 -19.39
N ALA A 467 -3.93 -2.97 -18.56
CA ALA A 467 -4.49 -1.64 -18.33
C ALA A 467 -4.28 -0.71 -19.53
N TYR A 468 -3.17 -0.91 -20.25
CA TYR A 468 -2.87 -0.26 -21.52
C TYR A 468 -2.67 -1.32 -22.60
N ASP A 469 -3.08 -1.00 -23.82
CA ASP A 469 -2.74 -1.80 -24.99
C ASP A 469 -1.22 -1.95 -25.12
N GLY A 470 -0.80 -3.16 -25.51
CA GLY A 470 0.59 -3.59 -25.51
C GLY A 470 1.44 -3.00 -26.64
N THR A 471 2.41 -3.78 -27.11
CA THR A 471 3.43 -3.37 -28.09
C THR A 471 3.35 -4.11 -29.41
N PHE A 472 2.39 -5.03 -29.59
CA PHE A 472 2.09 -5.68 -30.88
C PHE A 472 1.26 -4.75 -31.80
N ALA A 473 1.70 -3.49 -31.90
CA ALA A 473 1.07 -2.44 -32.71
C ALA A 473 2.10 -1.36 -33.03
N GLU A 474 1.86 -0.58 -34.09
CA GLU A 474 2.77 0.51 -34.49
C GLU A 474 2.82 1.67 -33.46
N TYR A 475 1.76 1.84 -32.67
CA TYR A 475 1.64 2.92 -31.67
C TYR A 475 1.09 2.43 -30.34
N THR A 476 1.54 3.02 -29.24
CA THR A 476 1.02 2.75 -27.89
C THR A 476 1.10 3.98 -26.99
N LEU A 477 0.22 4.06 -25.99
CA LEU A 477 0.18 5.14 -25.00
C LEU A 477 0.96 4.75 -23.74
N VAL A 478 1.67 5.71 -23.15
CA VAL A 478 2.40 5.51 -21.88
C VAL A 478 2.13 6.69 -20.95
N PRO A 479 1.76 6.44 -19.69
CA PRO A 479 1.74 7.48 -18.66
C PRO A 479 3.14 8.06 -18.42
N LEU A 480 3.26 9.39 -18.35
CA LEU A 480 4.54 10.08 -18.16
C LEU A 480 5.28 9.61 -16.90
N ARG A 481 4.53 9.37 -15.82
CA ARG A 481 5.04 9.13 -14.46
C ARG A 481 6.05 7.98 -14.40
N TYR A 482 5.83 6.93 -15.19
CA TYR A 482 6.67 5.74 -15.19
C TYR A 482 7.24 5.41 -16.58
N LEU A 483 7.42 6.43 -17.42
CA LEU A 483 8.05 6.28 -18.73
C LEU A 483 9.49 5.73 -18.57
N ALA A 484 9.77 4.57 -19.17
CA ALA A 484 11.11 3.99 -19.22
C ALA A 484 11.93 4.66 -20.34
N ARG A 485 12.70 5.67 -19.94
CA ARG A 485 13.58 6.41 -20.85
C ARG A 485 14.78 5.56 -21.22
N ILE A 486 15.22 5.67 -22.48
CA ILE A 486 16.52 5.15 -22.91
C ILE A 486 17.44 6.38 -23.04
N PRO A 487 18.35 6.62 -22.09
CA PRO A 487 19.26 7.76 -22.14
C PRO A 487 20.14 7.75 -23.40
N PRO A 488 20.60 8.91 -23.89
CA PRO A 488 21.51 8.99 -25.04
C PRO A 488 22.81 8.18 -24.87
N ALA A 489 23.19 7.91 -23.62
CA ALA A 489 24.29 7.02 -23.30
C ALA A 489 24.10 5.58 -23.81
N PHE A 490 22.95 5.19 -24.35
CA PHE A 490 22.69 3.87 -24.95
C PHE A 490 22.32 3.95 -26.44
N ASP A 491 22.55 5.10 -27.10
CA ASP A 491 22.26 5.29 -28.52
C ASP A 491 23.08 4.39 -29.45
N ASP A 492 24.20 3.87 -28.96
CA ASP A 492 25.08 2.91 -29.64
C ASP A 492 24.57 1.45 -29.61
N ILE A 493 23.54 1.17 -28.80
CA ILE A 493 22.90 -0.14 -28.76
C ILE A 493 21.72 -0.15 -29.75
N PRO A 494 21.66 -1.10 -30.71
CA PRO A 494 20.51 -1.26 -31.60
C PRO A 494 19.19 -1.54 -30.87
N ASP A 495 18.06 -1.12 -31.42
CA ASP A 495 16.73 -1.29 -30.80
C ASP A 495 16.43 -2.78 -30.53
N GLU A 496 16.83 -3.66 -31.44
CA GLU A 496 16.61 -5.10 -31.37
C GLU A 496 17.37 -5.76 -30.22
N GLU A 497 18.47 -5.16 -29.76
CA GLU A 497 19.22 -5.60 -28.57
C GLU A 497 18.62 -5.04 -27.28
N ILE A 498 17.90 -3.91 -27.34
CA ILE A 498 17.22 -3.31 -26.17
C ILE A 498 15.90 -4.00 -25.88
N ALA A 499 15.07 -4.27 -26.89
CA ALA A 499 13.71 -4.80 -26.70
C ALA A 499 13.66 -6.04 -25.79
N PRO A 500 14.48 -7.09 -26.01
CA PRO A 500 14.55 -8.25 -25.13
C PRO A 500 14.89 -7.95 -23.66
N ILE A 501 15.58 -6.84 -23.40
CA ILE A 501 16.00 -6.44 -22.05
C ILE A 501 14.86 -5.82 -21.27
N LEU A 502 13.86 -5.23 -21.93
CA LEU A 502 12.73 -4.54 -21.29
C LEU A 502 11.78 -5.46 -20.51
N CYS A 503 11.88 -6.78 -20.71
CA CYS A 503 11.27 -7.75 -19.79
C CYS A 503 12.19 -8.95 -19.53
N GLY A 504 12.45 -9.80 -20.53
CA GLY A 504 13.23 -11.02 -20.31
C GLY A 504 14.62 -10.77 -19.71
N GLY A 505 15.35 -9.79 -20.24
CA GLY A 505 16.69 -9.47 -19.75
C GLY A 505 16.73 -8.82 -18.38
N VAL A 506 15.89 -7.80 -18.11
CA VAL A 506 15.83 -7.20 -16.77
C VAL A 506 15.34 -8.20 -15.72
N THR A 507 14.40 -9.09 -16.08
CA THR A 507 13.92 -10.15 -15.18
C THR A 507 15.06 -11.11 -14.84
N ALA A 508 15.83 -11.55 -15.84
CA ALA A 508 16.98 -12.41 -15.64
C ALA A 508 18.07 -11.73 -14.78
N TYR A 509 18.45 -10.50 -15.14
CA TYR A 509 19.40 -9.67 -14.39
C TYR A 509 18.99 -9.54 -12.91
N LYS A 510 17.74 -9.13 -12.67
CA LYS A 510 17.22 -8.89 -11.32
C LYS A 510 17.10 -10.19 -10.51
N ALA A 511 16.69 -11.29 -11.14
CA ALA A 511 16.66 -12.60 -10.49
C ALA A 511 18.05 -13.01 -9.99
N ILE A 512 19.09 -12.86 -10.83
CA ILE A 512 20.47 -13.16 -10.46
C ILE A 512 20.99 -12.21 -9.37
N LYS A 513 20.77 -10.90 -9.52
CA LYS A 513 21.10 -9.88 -8.49
C LYS A 513 20.47 -10.25 -7.13
N ASN A 514 19.22 -10.70 -7.13
CA ASN A 514 18.47 -11.05 -5.93
C ASN A 514 18.84 -12.39 -5.30
N CYS A 515 19.67 -13.21 -5.96
CA CYS A 515 20.25 -14.43 -5.38
C CYS A 515 21.35 -14.11 -4.35
N ASN A 516 21.90 -12.89 -4.33
CA ASN A 516 22.92 -12.45 -3.38
C ASN A 516 24.15 -13.39 -3.32
N LEU A 517 24.62 -13.81 -4.49
CA LEU A 517 25.76 -14.70 -4.61
C LEU A 517 27.10 -13.94 -4.52
N THR A 518 28.14 -14.67 -4.15
CA THR A 518 29.53 -14.22 -4.27
C THR A 518 30.11 -14.73 -5.59
N PRO A 519 30.88 -13.92 -6.36
CA PRO A 519 31.59 -14.39 -7.54
C PRO A 519 32.38 -15.68 -7.27
N GLY A 520 32.36 -16.60 -8.23
CA GLY A 520 32.90 -17.95 -8.11
C GLY A 520 31.92 -19.00 -7.58
N GLN A 521 30.80 -18.60 -6.97
CA GLN A 521 29.76 -19.55 -6.55
C GLN A 521 28.98 -20.12 -7.74
N TRP A 522 28.48 -21.34 -7.55
CA TRP A 522 27.67 -22.05 -8.53
C TRP A 522 26.22 -21.55 -8.56
N VAL A 523 25.73 -21.24 -9.76
CA VAL A 523 24.33 -20.95 -10.04
C VAL A 523 23.82 -21.86 -11.15
N VAL A 524 22.67 -22.47 -10.92
CA VAL A 524 21.95 -23.25 -11.92
C VAL A 524 20.88 -22.37 -12.56
N ILE A 525 20.82 -22.35 -13.88
CA ILE A 525 19.71 -21.78 -14.63
C ILE A 525 18.87 -22.93 -15.20
N SER A 526 17.63 -23.07 -14.76
CA SER A 526 16.69 -24.08 -15.27
C SER A 526 15.77 -23.45 -16.33
N GLY A 527 15.73 -24.02 -17.53
CA GLY A 527 15.19 -23.37 -18.73
C GLY A 527 16.22 -22.47 -19.43
N ALA A 528 17.51 -22.82 -19.31
CA ALA A 528 18.66 -22.01 -19.73
C ALA A 528 18.72 -21.67 -21.23
N GLY A 529 18.11 -22.45 -22.10
CA GLY A 529 18.08 -22.20 -23.54
C GLY A 529 16.83 -21.48 -24.03
N GLY A 530 15.91 -21.13 -23.13
CA GLY A 530 14.78 -20.24 -23.42
C GLY A 530 15.19 -18.76 -23.46
N GLY A 531 14.25 -17.88 -23.82
CA GLY A 531 14.55 -16.44 -23.97
C GLY A 531 15.03 -15.75 -22.69
N VAL A 532 14.42 -16.06 -21.54
CA VAL A 532 14.83 -15.50 -20.23
C VAL A 532 16.06 -16.24 -19.68
N GLY A 533 16.06 -17.57 -19.75
CA GLY A 533 17.15 -18.39 -19.23
C GLY A 533 18.50 -18.11 -19.90
N ALA A 534 18.51 -17.89 -21.22
CA ALA A 534 19.75 -17.62 -21.95
C ALA A 534 20.38 -16.28 -21.55
N LEU A 535 19.56 -15.26 -21.36
CA LEU A 535 20.00 -14.00 -20.79
C LEU A 535 20.45 -14.19 -19.33
N GLY A 536 19.78 -15.06 -18.56
CA GLY A 536 20.20 -15.45 -17.21
C GLY A 536 21.59 -16.07 -17.15
N VAL A 537 21.91 -16.96 -18.09
CA VAL A 537 23.25 -17.54 -18.25
C VAL A 537 24.27 -16.43 -18.52
N ALA A 538 24.00 -15.56 -19.49
CA ALA A 538 24.90 -14.49 -19.88
C ALA A 538 25.15 -13.48 -18.74
N TYR A 539 24.10 -13.04 -18.04
CA TYR A 539 24.25 -12.15 -16.89
C TYR A 539 25.00 -12.82 -15.74
N ALA A 540 24.67 -14.08 -15.41
CA ALA A 540 25.33 -14.79 -14.34
C ALA A 540 26.84 -14.97 -14.61
N HIS A 541 27.19 -15.34 -15.83
CA HIS A 541 28.58 -15.44 -16.28
C HIS A 541 29.29 -14.07 -16.19
N ALA A 542 28.68 -13.01 -16.72
CA ALA A 542 29.26 -11.67 -16.70
C ALA A 542 29.39 -11.07 -15.29
N MET A 543 28.59 -11.53 -14.33
CA MET A 543 28.69 -11.19 -12.90
C MET A 543 29.77 -12.02 -12.15
N GLY A 544 30.44 -12.95 -12.84
CA GLY A 544 31.52 -13.76 -12.29
C GLY A 544 31.06 -15.01 -11.54
N TYR A 545 29.83 -15.47 -11.74
CA TYR A 545 29.36 -16.75 -11.19
C TYR A 545 29.73 -17.92 -12.10
N ARG A 546 29.81 -19.12 -11.53
CA ARG A 546 29.98 -20.36 -12.29
C ARG A 546 28.61 -20.92 -12.65
N VAL A 547 28.34 -21.07 -13.94
CA VAL A 547 26.98 -21.31 -14.42
C VAL A 547 26.81 -22.74 -14.91
N ILE A 548 25.81 -23.43 -14.38
CA ILE A 548 25.32 -24.72 -14.89
C ILE A 548 23.98 -24.47 -15.58
N ALA A 549 23.90 -24.77 -16.87
CA ALA A 549 22.68 -24.68 -17.65
C ALA A 549 21.91 -26.01 -17.57
N VAL A 550 20.64 -25.97 -17.18
CA VAL A 550 19.72 -27.11 -17.22
C VAL A 550 18.63 -26.79 -18.23
N ASP A 551 18.52 -27.58 -19.30
CA ASP A 551 17.48 -27.43 -20.32
C ASP A 551 17.23 -28.77 -21.01
N ALA A 552 16.36 -28.79 -22.02
CA ALA A 552 15.98 -29.96 -22.79
C ALA A 552 15.74 -29.59 -24.26
N GLY A 553 16.14 -30.49 -25.15
CA GLY A 553 15.88 -30.36 -26.59
C GLY A 553 17.12 -30.08 -27.44
N PRO A 554 16.98 -30.22 -28.77
CA PRO A 554 18.11 -30.16 -29.69
C PRO A 554 18.74 -28.76 -29.74
N GLY A 555 20.08 -28.69 -29.85
CA GLY A 555 20.84 -27.44 -30.02
C GLY A 555 21.01 -26.58 -28.75
N LYS A 556 20.26 -26.87 -27.68
CA LYS A 556 20.25 -26.07 -26.44
C LYS A 556 21.57 -26.05 -25.70
N GLU A 557 22.33 -27.14 -25.72
CA GLU A 557 23.66 -27.22 -25.08
C GLU A 557 24.64 -26.21 -25.67
N GLU A 558 24.83 -26.24 -26.99
CA GLU A 558 25.74 -25.36 -27.70
C GLU A 558 25.32 -23.90 -27.51
N TYR A 559 24.01 -23.63 -27.59
CA TYR A 559 23.47 -22.31 -27.33
C TYR A 559 23.78 -21.82 -25.91
N CYS A 560 23.53 -22.62 -24.87
CA CYS A 560 23.83 -22.24 -23.49
C CYS A 560 25.33 -22.03 -23.26
N LYS A 561 26.19 -22.91 -23.77
CA LYS A 561 27.65 -22.77 -23.70
C LYS A 561 28.13 -21.48 -24.36
N SER A 562 27.55 -21.13 -25.51
CA SER A 562 27.86 -19.88 -26.21
C SER A 562 27.42 -18.61 -25.45
N GLN A 563 26.55 -18.74 -24.43
CA GLN A 563 26.17 -17.65 -23.53
C GLN A 563 27.04 -17.59 -22.26
N GLY A 564 27.97 -18.54 -22.07
CA GLY A 564 28.87 -18.58 -20.91
C GLY A 564 28.54 -19.66 -19.86
N ALA A 565 27.67 -20.63 -20.18
CA ALA A 565 27.49 -21.80 -19.33
C ALA A 565 28.76 -22.64 -19.30
N GLU A 566 29.25 -22.98 -18.10
CA GLU A 566 30.43 -23.83 -17.90
C GLU A 566 30.07 -25.30 -18.13
N HIS A 567 28.88 -25.70 -17.65
CA HIS A 567 28.34 -27.04 -17.82
C HIS A 567 26.90 -27.00 -18.30
N TYR A 568 26.49 -28.07 -18.95
CA TYR A 568 25.12 -28.29 -19.41
C TYR A 568 24.61 -29.64 -18.90
N VAL A 569 23.36 -29.65 -18.45
CA VAL A 569 22.64 -30.81 -17.92
C VAL A 569 21.36 -30.97 -18.75
N ASP A 570 21.29 -32.05 -19.52
CA ASP A 570 20.10 -32.38 -20.30
C ASP A 570 19.06 -33.06 -19.40
N ALA A 571 17.96 -32.33 -19.15
CA ALA A 571 16.86 -32.79 -18.31
C ALA A 571 16.12 -34.01 -18.89
N LEU A 572 16.29 -34.32 -20.18
CA LEU A 572 15.68 -35.49 -20.85
C LEU A 572 16.66 -36.65 -21.08
N SER A 573 17.91 -36.56 -20.62
CA SER A 573 18.92 -37.62 -20.79
C SER A 573 18.61 -38.93 -20.06
N GLY A 574 17.61 -38.95 -19.18
CA GLY A 574 17.26 -40.08 -18.33
C GLY A 574 18.15 -40.23 -17.08
N VAL A 575 19.16 -39.37 -16.91
CA VAL A 575 19.99 -39.30 -15.72
C VAL A 575 19.43 -38.24 -14.76
N ASP A 576 19.49 -38.48 -13.46
CA ASP A 576 18.98 -37.52 -12.48
C ASP A 576 19.78 -36.20 -12.49
N ALA A 577 19.12 -35.12 -12.88
CA ALA A 577 19.73 -33.80 -13.01
C ALA A 577 20.26 -33.24 -11.69
N GLY A 578 19.61 -33.55 -10.56
CA GLY A 578 20.07 -33.14 -9.23
C GLY A 578 21.41 -33.78 -8.87
N LYS A 579 21.53 -35.09 -9.12
CA LYS A 579 22.81 -35.81 -8.97
C LYS A 579 23.90 -35.23 -9.87
N GLN A 580 23.61 -34.99 -11.15
CA GLN A 580 24.61 -34.41 -12.05
C GLN A 580 25.09 -33.04 -11.58
N VAL A 581 24.17 -32.16 -11.15
CA VAL A 581 24.54 -30.86 -10.58
C VAL A 581 25.42 -31.04 -9.35
N LYS A 582 25.10 -31.97 -8.45
CA LYS A 582 25.93 -32.25 -7.27
C LYS A 582 27.31 -32.77 -7.65
N ASP A 583 27.41 -33.69 -8.61
CA ASP A 583 28.69 -34.21 -9.10
C ASP A 583 29.56 -33.10 -9.70
N LEU A 584 28.96 -32.18 -10.48
CA LEU A 584 29.64 -31.01 -11.05
C LEU A 584 30.06 -29.95 -10.01
N THR A 585 29.48 -30.00 -8.81
CA THR A 585 29.72 -29.04 -7.72
C THR A 585 30.43 -29.69 -6.53
N ASP A 586 31.18 -30.76 -6.77
CA ASP A 586 31.95 -31.49 -5.76
C ASP A 586 31.10 -31.99 -4.58
N GLY A 587 29.86 -32.39 -4.88
CA GLY A 587 28.86 -32.86 -3.92
C GLY A 587 28.13 -31.75 -3.16
N GLN A 588 28.50 -30.47 -3.36
CA GLN A 588 27.95 -29.37 -2.56
C GLN A 588 26.56 -28.91 -3.01
N GLY A 589 26.25 -29.01 -4.30
CA GLY A 589 25.07 -28.38 -4.90
C GLY A 589 25.26 -26.89 -5.18
N ALA A 590 24.29 -26.30 -5.89
CA ALA A 590 24.34 -24.89 -6.29
C ALA A 590 23.92 -23.93 -5.16
N LYS A 591 24.50 -22.73 -5.14
CA LYS A 591 24.10 -21.66 -4.20
C LYS A 591 22.84 -20.94 -4.62
N ALA A 592 22.49 -21.00 -5.90
CA ALA A 592 21.15 -20.66 -6.35
C ALA A 592 20.71 -21.55 -7.52
N VAL A 593 19.41 -21.79 -7.59
CA VAL A 593 18.75 -22.38 -8.75
C VAL A 593 17.69 -21.39 -9.22
N VAL A 594 17.86 -20.82 -10.41
CA VAL A 594 16.92 -19.87 -11.01
C VAL A 594 16.05 -20.60 -12.01
N VAL A 595 14.76 -20.67 -11.72
CA VAL A 595 13.80 -21.42 -12.54
C VAL A 595 13.08 -20.49 -13.50
N THR A 596 13.44 -20.60 -14.78
CA THR A 596 12.84 -19.87 -15.92
C THR A 596 12.03 -20.79 -16.84
N ALA A 597 12.15 -22.12 -16.67
CA ALA A 597 11.33 -23.10 -17.35
C ALA A 597 9.87 -23.05 -16.89
N THR A 598 8.93 -23.19 -17.81
CA THR A 598 7.47 -23.22 -17.55
C THR A 598 6.94 -24.61 -17.21
N ALA A 599 7.82 -25.60 -17.04
CA ALA A 599 7.44 -26.94 -16.61
C ALA A 599 7.36 -27.00 -15.07
N ALA A 600 6.23 -27.47 -14.53
CA ALA A 600 6.03 -27.66 -13.08
C ALA A 600 7.15 -28.50 -12.43
N ALA A 601 7.59 -29.55 -13.13
CA ALA A 601 8.64 -30.44 -12.67
C ALA A 601 9.99 -29.72 -12.45
N ALA A 602 10.26 -28.62 -13.16
CA ALA A 602 11.49 -27.87 -13.01
C ALA A 602 11.63 -27.26 -11.61
N TYR A 603 10.54 -26.72 -11.04
CA TYR A 603 10.54 -26.23 -9.66
C TYR A 603 10.73 -27.34 -8.63
N GLN A 604 10.06 -28.47 -8.82
CA GLN A 604 10.18 -29.59 -7.89
C GLN A 604 11.60 -30.17 -7.90
N LYS A 605 12.20 -30.30 -9.09
CA LYS A 605 13.57 -30.81 -9.28
C LYS A 605 14.65 -29.82 -8.87
N ALA A 606 14.34 -28.53 -8.77
CA ALA A 606 15.30 -27.52 -8.34
C ALA A 606 15.81 -27.76 -6.91
N PHE A 607 15.01 -28.36 -6.02
CA PHE A 607 15.46 -28.72 -4.67
C PHE A 607 16.58 -29.76 -4.67
N ASP A 608 16.58 -30.69 -5.63
CA ASP A 608 17.60 -31.74 -5.73
C ASP A 608 18.98 -31.17 -6.11
N MET A 609 19.01 -29.96 -6.66
CA MET A 609 20.18 -29.25 -7.16
C MET A 609 20.78 -28.26 -6.15
N LEU A 610 20.04 -27.88 -5.11
CA LEU A 610 20.48 -26.90 -4.12
C LEU A 610 21.53 -27.47 -3.16
N GLY A 611 22.51 -26.63 -2.84
CA GLY A 611 23.44 -26.85 -1.73
C GLY A 611 23.00 -26.18 -0.43
N PRO A 612 23.73 -26.38 0.69
CA PRO A 612 23.46 -25.70 1.95
C PRO A 612 23.44 -24.19 1.80
N PHE A 613 22.48 -23.54 2.46
CA PHE A 613 22.17 -22.11 2.39
C PHE A 613 21.83 -21.61 0.97
N GLY A 614 21.41 -22.51 0.08
CA GLY A 614 21.04 -22.19 -1.29
C GLY A 614 19.69 -21.49 -1.41
N THR A 615 19.52 -20.75 -2.50
CA THR A 615 18.26 -20.05 -2.85
C THR A 615 17.61 -20.64 -4.09
N LEU A 616 16.35 -21.10 -3.97
CA LEU A 616 15.47 -21.32 -5.12
C LEU A 616 14.85 -19.98 -5.53
N MET A 617 15.20 -19.51 -6.72
CA MET A 617 14.67 -18.26 -7.29
C MET A 617 13.56 -18.55 -8.30
N CYS A 618 12.33 -18.16 -7.96
CA CYS A 618 11.15 -18.34 -8.78
C CYS A 618 10.99 -17.18 -9.77
N VAL A 619 11.03 -17.49 -11.08
CA VAL A 619 10.88 -16.50 -12.16
C VAL A 619 9.76 -16.87 -13.13
N SER A 620 9.62 -18.14 -13.51
CA SER A 620 8.60 -18.56 -14.48
C SER A 620 7.19 -18.53 -13.90
N ILE A 621 6.21 -18.42 -14.80
CA ILE A 621 4.79 -18.34 -14.45
C ILE A 621 4.15 -19.67 -14.81
N LEU A 622 3.52 -20.29 -13.80
CA LEU A 622 2.76 -21.52 -13.93
C LEU A 622 1.26 -21.23 -13.72
N PRO A 623 0.36 -22.08 -14.23
CA PRO A 623 -1.05 -22.03 -13.87
C PRO A 623 -1.24 -22.07 -12.34
N GLU A 624 -2.26 -21.35 -11.82
CA GLU A 624 -2.44 -21.14 -10.38
C GLU A 624 -2.69 -22.43 -9.58
N ASP A 625 -3.22 -23.46 -10.23
CA ASP A 625 -3.52 -24.77 -9.64
C ASP A 625 -2.27 -25.66 -9.52
N VAL A 626 -1.19 -25.33 -10.22
CA VAL A 626 0.09 -26.05 -10.12
C VAL A 626 0.81 -25.64 -8.82
N LYS A 627 1.04 -26.62 -7.95
CA LYS A 627 1.70 -26.43 -6.64
C LYS A 627 3.08 -27.08 -6.59
N ILE A 628 3.97 -26.47 -5.81
CA ILE A 628 5.29 -27.00 -5.47
C ILE A 628 5.19 -27.64 -4.09
N ASN A 629 5.65 -28.88 -3.93
CA ASN A 629 5.61 -29.58 -2.66
C ASN A 629 6.99 -29.60 -2.01
N PHE A 630 7.04 -29.37 -0.70
CA PHE A 630 8.27 -29.51 0.07
C PHE A 630 8.00 -29.90 1.52
N HIS A 631 8.96 -30.61 2.10
CA HIS A 631 8.92 -30.94 3.52
C HIS A 631 9.67 -29.87 4.33
N PRO A 632 9.10 -29.30 5.43
CA PRO A 632 9.77 -28.25 6.21
C PRO A 632 11.17 -28.64 6.72
N LEU A 633 11.42 -29.92 7.03
CA LEU A 633 12.75 -30.38 7.44
C LEU A 633 13.83 -30.10 6.39
N TRP A 634 13.52 -30.12 5.09
CA TRP A 634 14.52 -29.81 4.07
C TRP A 634 15.09 -28.39 4.25
N PHE A 635 14.25 -27.44 4.66
CA PHE A 635 14.64 -26.06 4.92
C PHE A 635 15.38 -25.91 6.24
N ILE A 636 14.94 -26.62 7.28
CA ILE A 636 15.58 -26.60 8.60
C ILE A 636 16.99 -27.19 8.50
N ASP A 637 17.16 -28.32 7.83
CA ASP A 637 18.42 -29.04 7.74
C ASP A 637 19.45 -28.34 6.84
N ASN A 638 18.99 -27.64 5.81
CA ASN A 638 19.87 -27.02 4.81
C ASN A 638 19.94 -25.49 4.87
N GLY A 639 19.06 -24.82 5.62
CA GLY A 639 18.97 -23.36 5.64
C GLY A 639 18.56 -22.75 4.30
N TRP A 640 17.72 -23.44 3.52
CA TRP A 640 17.31 -23.00 2.19
C TRP A 640 16.36 -21.80 2.21
N THR A 641 16.39 -21.02 1.13
CA THR A 641 15.46 -19.93 0.87
C THR A 641 14.69 -20.18 -0.43
N VAL A 642 13.37 -19.97 -0.41
CA VAL A 642 12.57 -19.85 -1.65
C VAL A 642 12.16 -18.40 -1.80
N LYS A 643 12.50 -17.79 -2.93
CA LYS A 643 12.28 -16.36 -3.19
C LYS A 643 11.74 -16.14 -4.59
N GLY A 644 10.75 -15.28 -4.74
CA GLY A 644 10.26 -14.84 -6.05
C GLY A 644 10.98 -13.60 -6.55
N SER A 645 11.24 -13.54 -7.85
CA SER A 645 11.67 -12.33 -8.55
C SER A 645 10.77 -12.09 -9.75
N ALA A 646 10.42 -10.83 -9.99
CA ALA A 646 9.56 -10.46 -11.11
C ALA A 646 10.00 -9.09 -11.62
N VAL A 647 10.27 -9.05 -12.92
CA VAL A 647 10.75 -7.89 -13.68
C VAL A 647 11.90 -7.15 -12.97
N GLY A 648 12.07 -5.87 -13.26
CA GLY A 648 12.93 -4.97 -12.50
C GLY A 648 12.40 -3.53 -12.53
N THR A 649 13.04 -2.69 -11.73
CA THR A 649 12.82 -1.25 -11.69
C THR A 649 13.30 -0.58 -12.98
N ARG A 650 13.00 0.71 -13.16
CA ARG A 650 13.62 1.49 -14.25
C ARG A 650 15.14 1.54 -14.10
N ALA A 651 15.66 1.54 -12.87
CA ALA A 651 17.09 1.48 -12.61
C ALA A 651 17.69 0.13 -13.03
N ASP A 652 17.03 -0.99 -12.69
CA ASP A 652 17.49 -2.33 -13.09
C ASP A 652 17.54 -2.49 -14.62
N ILE A 653 16.59 -1.88 -15.37
CA ILE A 653 16.64 -1.88 -16.84
C ILE A 653 17.92 -1.20 -17.32
N LEU A 654 18.26 -0.03 -16.78
CA LEU A 654 19.47 0.70 -17.17
C LEU A 654 20.75 -0.05 -16.76
N GLU A 655 20.76 -0.67 -15.57
CA GLU A 655 21.86 -1.52 -15.11
C GLU A 655 22.06 -2.73 -16.03
N ALA A 656 20.98 -3.42 -16.40
CA ALA A 656 21.00 -4.53 -17.35
C ALA A 656 21.56 -4.08 -18.72
N LEU A 657 21.11 -2.92 -19.23
CA LEU A 657 21.62 -2.33 -20.46
C LEU A 657 23.11 -1.98 -20.40
N GLN A 658 23.69 -1.70 -19.22
CA GLN A 658 25.14 -1.46 -19.11
C GLN A 658 25.97 -2.70 -19.47
N PHE A 659 25.48 -3.90 -19.16
CA PHE A 659 26.16 -5.14 -19.58
C PHE A 659 26.10 -5.31 -21.10
N VAL A 660 24.96 -4.97 -21.70
CA VAL A 660 24.78 -5.01 -23.17
C VAL A 660 25.67 -3.98 -23.85
N LYS A 661 25.69 -2.75 -23.34
CA LYS A 661 26.56 -1.68 -23.83
C LYS A 661 28.03 -2.10 -23.85
N ARG A 662 28.47 -2.73 -22.76
CA ARG A 662 29.84 -3.23 -22.60
C ARG A 662 30.11 -4.53 -23.37
N ARG A 663 29.12 -5.03 -24.12
CA ARG A 663 29.17 -6.30 -24.86
C ARG A 663 29.51 -7.52 -23.99
N LEU A 664 29.22 -7.44 -22.69
CA LEU A 664 29.34 -8.56 -21.75
C LEU A 664 28.13 -9.50 -21.83
N VAL A 665 26.99 -8.96 -22.24
CA VAL A 665 25.78 -9.73 -22.56
C VAL A 665 25.36 -9.32 -23.96
N ILE A 666 25.29 -10.29 -24.88
CA ILE A 666 24.89 -10.04 -26.27
C ILE A 666 23.60 -10.84 -26.52
N PRO A 667 22.43 -10.17 -26.56
CA PRO A 667 21.17 -10.84 -26.86
C PRO A 667 21.24 -11.50 -28.25
N LYS A 668 21.11 -12.83 -28.30
CA LYS A 668 20.97 -13.54 -29.57
C LYS A 668 19.53 -13.41 -30.08
N ILE A 669 19.37 -12.60 -31.12
CA ILE A 669 18.08 -12.20 -31.68
C ILE A 669 17.77 -12.99 -32.94
N LYS A 670 16.52 -13.43 -33.06
CA LYS A 670 15.94 -13.96 -34.29
C LYS A 670 14.85 -13.00 -34.76
N TRP A 671 14.91 -12.59 -36.01
CA TRP A 671 13.92 -11.70 -36.60
C TRP A 671 12.67 -12.47 -37.03
N ALA A 672 11.52 -11.87 -36.81
CA ALA A 672 10.22 -12.31 -37.29
C ALA A 672 9.37 -11.09 -37.70
N ASN A 673 8.22 -11.32 -38.30
CA ASN A 673 7.21 -10.31 -38.53
C ASN A 673 6.02 -10.52 -37.58
N LEU A 674 5.16 -9.51 -37.47
CA LEU A 674 3.98 -9.58 -36.61
C LEU A 674 3.04 -10.72 -37.03
N GLU A 675 2.98 -11.04 -38.32
CA GLU A 675 2.23 -12.16 -38.91
C GLU A 675 2.67 -13.53 -38.39
N ASP A 676 3.92 -13.67 -37.96
CA ASP A 676 4.50 -14.95 -37.54
C ASP A 676 4.09 -15.32 -36.10
N ILE A 677 3.38 -14.45 -35.37
CA ILE A 677 3.17 -14.59 -33.92
C ILE A 677 2.50 -15.91 -33.55
N GLU A 678 1.50 -16.35 -34.32
CA GLU A 678 0.75 -17.57 -34.02
C GLU A 678 1.66 -18.80 -34.07
N GLY A 679 2.50 -18.86 -35.10
CA GLY A 679 3.49 -19.92 -35.27
C GLY A 679 4.54 -19.90 -34.17
N LEU A 680 5.00 -18.70 -33.77
CA LEU A 680 5.98 -18.54 -32.69
C LEU A 680 5.38 -18.94 -31.33
N MET A 681 4.15 -18.53 -31.02
CA MET A 681 3.45 -18.91 -29.80
C MET A 681 3.24 -20.43 -29.72
N GLU A 682 2.91 -21.06 -30.85
CA GLU A 682 2.78 -22.53 -30.91
C GLU A 682 4.12 -23.22 -30.66
N GLN A 683 5.20 -22.80 -31.32
CA GLN A 683 6.55 -23.34 -31.07
C GLN A 683 6.98 -23.11 -29.63
N MET A 684 6.63 -21.96 -29.04
CA MET A 684 6.92 -21.63 -27.64
C MET A 684 6.20 -22.57 -26.69
N SER A 685 4.92 -22.85 -26.94
CA SER A 685 4.14 -23.80 -26.12
C SER A 685 4.73 -25.21 -26.12
N LYS A 686 5.44 -25.59 -27.20
CA LYS A 686 6.13 -26.87 -27.35
C LYS A 686 7.59 -26.85 -26.86
N GLY A 687 8.08 -25.72 -26.33
CA GLY A 687 9.47 -25.55 -25.89
C GLY A 687 10.50 -25.51 -27.03
N GLN A 688 10.06 -25.31 -28.27
CA GLN A 688 10.91 -25.38 -29.47
C GLN A 688 11.63 -24.07 -29.79
N LEU A 689 11.20 -22.95 -29.19
CA LEU A 689 11.89 -21.68 -29.38
C LEU A 689 13.23 -21.67 -28.62
N GLU A 690 14.24 -21.16 -29.28
CA GLU A 690 15.56 -20.90 -28.72
C GLU A 690 15.85 -19.39 -28.79
N GLY A 691 16.23 -18.81 -27.66
CA GLY A 691 16.59 -17.41 -27.54
C GLY A 691 15.40 -16.44 -27.62
N LYS A 692 15.69 -15.23 -28.12
CA LYS A 692 14.72 -14.12 -28.18
C LYS A 692 14.34 -13.82 -29.63
N TYR A 693 13.05 -13.62 -29.84
CA TYR A 693 12.50 -13.18 -31.12
C TYR A 693 12.15 -11.71 -31.06
N VAL A 694 12.52 -10.97 -32.10
CA VAL A 694 12.19 -9.55 -32.27
C VAL A 694 11.39 -9.41 -33.56
N MET A 695 10.25 -8.75 -33.44
CA MET A 695 9.26 -8.59 -34.50
C MET A 695 9.30 -7.18 -35.05
N LYS A 696 9.23 -7.10 -36.38
CA LYS A 696 8.91 -5.87 -37.10
C LYS A 696 7.41 -5.61 -37.00
N LEU A 697 7.05 -4.34 -36.85
CA LEU A 697 5.68 -3.85 -36.65
C LEU A 697 5.07 -3.29 -37.92
#